data_AF-A0A3M1TTK0-F1
#
_entry.id   AF-A0A3M1TTK0-F1
#
_cell.length_a   1.000
_cell.length_b   1.000
_cell.length_c   1.000
_cell.angle_alpha   90.00
_cell.angle_beta   90.00
_cell.angle_gamma   90.00
#
_symmetry.space_group_name_H-M   'P 1'
#
loop_
_entity.id
_entity.type
_entity.pdbx_description
1 polymer ?
#
loop_
_entity_poly.entity_id
_entity_poly.type
_entity_poly.pdbx_seq_one_letter_code
_entity_poly.pdbx_strand_id
1 'polypeptide(L)'
;MISPMRAARAAALAATFLLGLRSAPAPAQPAPPPDRAFELRSLLDQLRRAPDSKVDGIVNRLLFLDSGQVAPEIASMLGSADTRSRIRASYALGFFDAPELASTVVAATRDPDWEVRRNAVYALGRWAVPATAKAVAARLADPRREVRFAAAQALRTLGAKDAVPALLRALGAVGDEDLELEIALLRALGAAPNRAARTALRARLEAPSEALRLAALEALLPLGDAKARAMVEAQLSAPQAYVRVDAARLLARVARPWARELLAARLQDPEPKVRLAAAESLAAQKDSRGLRYLLRVREGDDGRAALAAADALARVGATAAEIAAARRAGQEEADGDTRPPQAKEAGLGPAGADAGTPLPRWQPPDDFGPLALARRLAREQVPFTERLAALSAHFRGVPYLDSPLGEGAGYDPDPLYRFDAVDCLTYVEQVLALANAPDDPLGLLSEIRYSDGRIAFGRRNHLMMAQWIPNNIQKGFVRDITEEVGGDRVEWVEKTVSPTSWAQRRGVDLPLRAEEVPMGTRRLPIVPIERFPEVMDRIPDGALLLVVRTEIPLRPYRVTHLGFVFRKGDALYLRHAAKAGYGRVVDERLETFVRRNAKYRKWPVAGFNLLLPLPRSRAVTARRSSADSAGERAAR
;
A
#
# COMPACT_ATOMS: atom_id res chain seq x y z
N MET A 1 76.62 -11.84 -42.11
CA MET A 1 77.11 -11.72 -40.72
C MET A 1 76.51 -10.45 -40.14
N ILE A 2 75.90 -10.55 -38.96
CA ILE A 2 74.50 -10.16 -38.69
C ILE A 2 74.16 -8.70 -39.07
N SER A 3 73.14 -8.55 -39.94
CA SER A 3 72.86 -7.39 -40.81
C SER A 3 72.55 -6.06 -40.08
N PRO A 4 73.03 -4.90 -40.57
CA PRO A 4 72.95 -3.58 -39.92
C PRO A 4 71.55 -2.92 -39.93
N MET A 5 70.49 -3.66 -40.29
CA MET A 5 69.12 -3.14 -40.42
C MET A 5 68.26 -3.19 -39.14
N ARG A 6 68.80 -3.60 -37.99
CA ARG A 6 68.03 -3.67 -36.73
C ARG A 6 68.43 -2.67 -35.64
N ALA A 7 69.56 -1.98 -35.77
CA ALA A 7 69.94 -0.88 -34.86
C ALA A 7 69.43 0.49 -35.33
N ALA A 8 69.14 0.68 -36.63
CA ALA A 8 68.65 1.96 -37.19
C ALA A 8 67.13 2.17 -37.04
N ARG A 9 66.36 1.17 -36.57
CA ARG A 9 64.90 1.29 -36.36
C ARG A 9 64.49 1.69 -34.93
N ALA A 10 65.42 1.70 -33.98
CA ALA A 10 65.16 2.15 -32.61
C ALA A 10 65.46 3.64 -32.38
N ALA A 11 66.24 4.30 -33.26
CA ALA A 11 66.55 5.72 -33.16
C ALA A 11 65.69 6.63 -34.06
N ALA A 12 64.96 6.07 -35.04
CA ALA A 12 64.07 6.83 -35.94
C ALA A 12 62.61 6.95 -35.43
N LEU A 13 62.29 6.40 -34.25
CA LEU A 13 60.99 6.57 -33.58
C LEU A 13 61.04 7.55 -32.39
N ALA A 14 62.22 8.02 -31.99
CA ALA A 14 62.38 9.00 -30.91
C ALA A 14 62.56 10.45 -31.40
N ALA A 15 62.78 10.67 -32.70
CA ALA A 15 63.04 11.99 -33.26
C ALA A 15 61.91 12.55 -34.17
N THR A 16 60.82 11.79 -34.37
CA THR A 16 59.64 12.23 -35.15
C THR A 16 58.44 12.57 -34.27
N PHE A 17 58.68 12.85 -32.98
CA PHE A 17 57.63 13.30 -32.04
C PHE A 17 57.87 14.72 -31.50
N LEU A 18 58.94 15.41 -31.94
CA LEU A 18 59.32 16.73 -31.40
C LEU A 18 59.24 17.91 -32.38
N LEU A 19 58.73 17.75 -33.61
CA LEU A 19 58.64 18.87 -34.58
C LEU A 19 57.33 18.93 -35.40
N GLY A 20 56.21 18.45 -34.84
CA GLY A 20 54.94 18.37 -35.58
C GLY A 20 53.65 18.68 -34.81
N LEU A 21 53.72 19.24 -33.59
CA LEU A 21 52.52 19.72 -32.89
C LEU A 21 52.21 21.13 -33.35
N ARG A 22 51.50 21.24 -34.48
CA ARG A 22 50.61 22.39 -34.70
C ARG A 22 49.61 22.38 -33.55
N SER A 23 49.60 23.47 -32.80
CA SER A 23 48.65 23.80 -31.74
C SER A 23 47.23 23.40 -32.16
N ALA A 24 46.70 22.36 -31.52
CA ALA A 24 45.27 22.08 -31.54
C ALA A 24 44.54 23.34 -31.02
N PRO A 25 43.41 23.74 -31.63
CA PRO A 25 42.61 24.82 -31.07
C PRO A 25 42.24 24.43 -29.63
N ALA A 26 42.40 25.38 -28.71
CA ALA A 26 42.00 25.19 -27.32
C ALA A 26 40.58 24.58 -27.27
N PRO A 27 40.31 23.61 -26.38
CA PRO A 27 38.96 23.10 -26.21
C PRO A 27 38.04 24.31 -26.01
N ALA A 28 36.99 24.39 -26.82
CA ALA A 28 36.01 25.46 -26.72
C ALA A 28 35.63 25.59 -25.24
N GLN A 29 35.79 26.80 -24.69
CA GLN A 29 35.35 27.09 -23.33
C GLN A 29 33.92 26.56 -23.20
N PRO A 30 33.57 25.82 -22.13
CA PRO A 30 32.20 25.41 -21.91
C PRO A 30 31.34 26.67 -22.00
N ALA A 31 30.25 26.60 -22.77
CA ALA A 31 29.33 27.72 -22.91
C ALA A 31 29.04 28.32 -21.52
N PRO A 32 29.03 29.66 -21.36
CA PRO A 32 28.71 30.26 -20.08
C PRO A 32 27.40 29.63 -19.57
N PRO A 33 27.29 29.32 -18.26
CA PRO A 33 26.07 28.73 -17.72
C PRO A 33 24.88 29.58 -18.21
N PRO A 34 23.78 28.94 -18.65
CA PRO A 34 22.64 29.68 -19.19
C PRO A 34 22.27 30.79 -18.21
N ASP A 35 22.02 31.99 -18.74
CA ASP A 35 21.55 33.12 -17.93
C ASP A 35 20.35 32.63 -17.11
N ARG A 36 20.57 32.44 -15.80
CA ARG A 36 19.56 31.86 -14.91
C ARG A 36 18.30 32.72 -14.89
N ALA A 37 18.43 34.03 -15.12
CA ALA A 37 17.28 34.92 -15.23
C ALA A 37 16.52 34.70 -16.55
N PHE A 38 17.21 34.42 -17.66
CA PHE A 38 16.58 34.03 -18.91
C PHE A 38 15.90 32.66 -18.79
N GLU A 39 16.55 31.67 -18.17
CA GLU A 39 15.95 30.35 -17.96
C GLU A 39 14.71 30.44 -17.07
N LEU A 40 14.75 31.21 -15.98
CA LEU A 40 13.58 31.47 -15.13
C LEU A 40 12.44 32.09 -15.94
N ARG A 41 12.70 33.18 -16.67
CA ARG A 41 11.68 33.84 -17.51
C ARG A 41 11.08 32.88 -18.55
N SER A 42 11.91 32.07 -19.19
CA SER A 42 11.47 31.08 -20.18
C SER A 42 10.57 30.01 -19.54
N LEU A 43 10.97 29.47 -18.39
CA LEU A 43 10.20 28.46 -17.68
C LEU A 43 8.87 29.00 -17.15
N LEU A 44 8.83 30.26 -16.69
CA LEU A 44 7.60 30.92 -16.25
C LEU A 44 6.63 31.17 -17.41
N ASP A 45 7.12 31.60 -18.59
CA ASP A 45 6.26 31.74 -19.78
C ASP A 45 5.74 30.37 -20.25
N GLN A 46 6.59 29.34 -20.22
CA GLN A 46 6.16 27.97 -20.48
C GLN A 46 5.08 27.53 -19.47
N LEU A 47 5.27 27.77 -18.17
CA LEU A 47 4.30 27.41 -17.14
C LEU A 47 2.94 28.07 -17.38
N ARG A 48 2.92 29.33 -17.85
CA ARG A 48 1.67 30.04 -18.17
C ARG A 48 0.89 29.37 -19.30
N ARG A 49 1.56 28.84 -20.33
CA ARG A 49 0.93 28.39 -21.58
C ARG A 49 0.86 26.88 -21.75
N ALA A 50 1.65 26.12 -20.99
CA ALA A 50 1.82 24.69 -21.20
C ALA A 50 0.53 23.89 -21.02
N PRO A 51 0.30 22.83 -21.82
CA PRO A 51 -0.78 21.89 -21.54
C PRO A 51 -0.53 21.19 -20.19
N ASP A 52 -1.59 20.75 -19.53
CA ASP A 52 -1.53 20.17 -18.18
C ASP A 52 -0.54 19.00 -18.08
N SER A 53 -0.34 18.23 -19.17
CA SER A 53 0.61 17.12 -19.26
C SER A 53 2.10 17.50 -19.18
N LYS A 54 2.43 18.78 -19.33
CA LYS A 54 3.81 19.30 -19.31
C LYS A 54 4.14 20.11 -18.06
N VAL A 55 3.14 20.45 -17.25
CA VAL A 55 3.29 21.29 -16.04
C VAL A 55 4.30 20.69 -15.07
N ASP A 56 4.22 19.39 -14.77
CA ASP A 56 5.14 18.72 -13.83
C ASP A 56 6.61 18.79 -14.31
N GLY A 57 6.85 18.65 -15.61
CA GLY A 57 8.20 18.76 -16.18
C GLY A 57 8.78 20.17 -16.03
N ILE A 58 7.92 21.19 -16.12
CA ILE A 58 8.33 22.60 -15.95
C ILE A 58 8.57 22.91 -14.48
N VAL A 59 7.67 22.49 -13.58
CA VAL A 59 7.83 22.66 -12.13
C VAL A 59 9.11 21.97 -11.65
N ASN A 60 9.39 20.75 -12.09
CA ASN A 60 10.62 20.04 -11.73
C ASN A 60 11.88 20.81 -12.15
N ARG A 61 11.87 21.51 -13.29
CA ARG A 61 12.98 22.36 -13.71
C ARG A 61 13.10 23.62 -12.85
N LEU A 62 11.98 24.25 -12.54
CA LEU A 62 11.93 25.43 -11.64
C LEU A 62 12.45 25.12 -10.24
N LEU A 63 12.30 23.88 -9.74
CA LEU A 63 12.83 23.45 -8.44
C LEU A 63 14.36 23.40 -8.37
N PHE A 64 15.08 23.41 -9.51
CA PHE A 64 16.55 23.50 -9.53
C PHE A 64 17.06 24.94 -9.52
N LEU A 65 16.17 25.93 -9.61
CA LEU A 65 16.50 27.34 -9.50
C LEU A 65 16.34 27.83 -8.06
N ASP A 66 16.81 29.05 -7.78
CA ASP A 66 16.70 29.67 -6.46
C ASP A 66 15.22 29.90 -6.09
N SER A 67 14.76 29.23 -5.04
CA SER A 67 13.37 29.30 -4.59
C SER A 67 12.94 30.72 -4.19
N GLY A 68 13.85 31.52 -3.63
CA GLY A 68 13.58 32.90 -3.22
C GLY A 68 13.31 33.83 -4.40
N GLN A 69 13.80 33.49 -5.59
CA GLN A 69 13.51 34.23 -6.83
C GLN A 69 12.30 33.65 -7.57
N VAL A 70 12.16 32.32 -7.57
CA VAL A 70 11.11 31.62 -8.33
C VAL A 70 9.73 31.79 -7.69
N ALA A 71 9.61 31.62 -6.38
CA ALA A 71 8.31 31.58 -5.71
C ALA A 71 7.53 32.90 -5.81
N PRO A 72 8.14 34.10 -5.65
CA PRO A 72 7.43 35.37 -5.84
C PRO A 72 6.91 35.55 -7.27
N GLU A 73 7.68 35.13 -8.27
CA GLU A 73 7.28 35.21 -9.68
C GLU A 73 6.09 34.30 -9.99
N ILE A 74 6.08 33.07 -9.45
CA ILE A 74 4.93 32.17 -9.56
C ILE A 74 3.73 32.76 -8.80
N ALA A 75 3.93 33.38 -7.63
CA ALA A 75 2.86 34.00 -6.86
C ALA A 75 2.18 35.15 -7.62
N SER A 76 2.93 35.93 -8.39
CA SER A 76 2.37 37.00 -9.24
C SER A 76 1.32 36.45 -10.23
N MET A 77 1.49 35.21 -10.70
CA MET A 77 0.57 34.56 -11.65
C MET A 77 -0.79 34.21 -11.02
N LEU A 78 -0.92 34.20 -9.69
CA LEU A 78 -2.20 34.04 -9.00
C LEU A 78 -3.17 35.20 -9.29
N GLY A 79 -2.67 36.37 -9.70
CA GLY A 79 -3.49 37.50 -10.13
C GLY A 79 -3.92 37.45 -11.61
N SER A 80 -3.58 36.40 -12.35
CA SER A 80 -3.84 36.33 -13.79
C SER A 80 -5.34 36.24 -14.11
N ALA A 81 -5.76 36.96 -15.17
CA ALA A 81 -7.11 36.81 -15.73
C ALA A 81 -7.37 35.39 -16.25
N ASP A 82 -6.33 34.69 -16.71
CA ASP A 82 -6.44 33.30 -17.16
C ASP A 82 -6.51 32.33 -15.96
N THR A 83 -7.64 31.64 -15.83
CA THR A 83 -7.86 30.62 -14.81
C THR A 83 -6.83 29.50 -14.89
N ARG A 84 -6.38 29.09 -16.08
CA ARG A 84 -5.40 28.01 -16.21
C ARG A 84 -4.03 28.42 -15.68
N SER A 85 -3.60 29.64 -15.97
CA SER A 85 -2.42 30.25 -15.36
C SER A 85 -2.51 30.27 -13.82
N ARG A 86 -3.65 30.66 -13.23
CA ARG A 86 -3.85 30.64 -11.77
C ARG A 86 -3.80 29.22 -11.18
N ILE A 87 -4.40 28.23 -11.85
CA ILE A 87 -4.35 26.81 -11.43
C ILE A 87 -2.91 26.31 -11.40
N ARG A 88 -2.14 26.58 -12.47
CA ARG A 88 -0.74 26.15 -12.58
C ARG A 88 0.15 26.85 -11.55
N ALA A 89 -0.07 28.14 -11.33
CA ALA A 89 0.65 28.90 -10.32
C ALA A 89 0.42 28.35 -8.91
N SER A 90 -0.85 28.19 -8.51
CA SER A 90 -1.22 27.65 -7.20
C SER A 90 -0.72 26.22 -7.00
N TYR A 91 -0.76 25.39 -8.05
CA TYR A 91 -0.18 24.04 -8.04
C TYR A 91 1.34 24.08 -7.82
N ALA A 92 2.06 24.88 -8.62
CA ALA A 92 3.51 24.99 -8.59
C ALA A 92 4.01 25.51 -7.23
N LEU A 93 3.36 26.52 -6.65
CA LEU A 93 3.68 27.04 -5.31
C LEU A 93 3.65 25.96 -4.23
N GLY A 94 2.78 24.96 -4.37
CA GLY A 94 2.70 23.83 -3.45
C GLY A 94 3.99 22.99 -3.37
N PHE A 95 4.93 23.15 -4.31
CA PHE A 95 6.23 22.46 -4.33
C PHE A 95 7.38 23.25 -3.71
N PHE A 96 7.23 24.56 -3.55
CA PHE A 96 8.23 25.44 -2.93
C PHE A 96 7.97 25.58 -1.43
N ASP A 97 9.00 25.94 -0.67
CA ASP A 97 8.87 26.38 0.72
C ASP A 97 9.02 27.90 0.75
N ALA A 98 7.90 28.62 0.85
CA ALA A 98 7.85 30.08 0.74
C ALA A 98 6.82 30.68 1.71
N PRO A 99 6.98 30.49 3.04
CA PRO A 99 6.03 30.95 4.05
C PRO A 99 5.80 32.47 4.04
N GLU A 100 6.77 33.26 3.58
CA GLU A 100 6.66 34.71 3.40
C GLU A 100 5.57 35.12 2.40
N LEU A 101 5.18 34.22 1.49
CA LEU A 101 4.11 34.45 0.50
C LEU A 101 2.71 34.06 1.03
N ALA A 102 2.60 33.64 2.29
CA ALA A 102 1.35 33.15 2.86
C ALA A 102 0.18 34.15 2.74
N SER A 103 0.44 35.46 2.93
CA SER A 103 -0.59 36.50 2.77
C SER A 103 -1.14 36.57 1.34
N THR A 104 -0.26 36.47 0.35
CA THR A 104 -0.62 36.42 -1.08
C THR A 104 -1.45 35.17 -1.40
N VAL A 105 -1.03 33.99 -0.91
CA VAL A 105 -1.75 32.73 -1.16
C VAL A 105 -3.08 32.65 -0.42
N VAL A 106 -3.24 33.34 0.72
CA VAL A 106 -4.54 33.47 1.41
C VAL A 106 -5.61 34.08 0.50
N ALA A 107 -5.27 35.01 -0.39
CA ALA A 107 -6.23 35.55 -1.36
C ALA A 107 -6.72 34.47 -2.33
N ALA A 108 -5.82 33.61 -2.83
CA ALA A 108 -6.14 32.51 -3.74
C ALA A 108 -7.03 31.42 -3.10
N THR A 109 -7.11 31.35 -1.77
CA THR A 109 -8.10 30.47 -1.11
C THR A 109 -9.55 30.89 -1.42
N ARG A 110 -9.78 32.11 -1.93
CA ARG A 110 -11.11 32.63 -2.29
C ARG A 110 -11.34 32.70 -3.81
N ASP A 111 -10.47 32.08 -4.61
CA ASP A 111 -10.60 32.09 -6.07
C ASP A 111 -11.95 31.50 -6.52
N PRO A 112 -12.57 32.03 -7.60
CA PRO A 112 -13.75 31.44 -8.21
C PRO A 112 -13.55 29.96 -8.59
N ASP A 113 -12.34 29.59 -9.03
CA ASP A 113 -12.01 28.23 -9.42
C ASP A 113 -11.61 27.36 -8.21
N TRP A 114 -12.21 26.17 -8.11
CA TRP A 114 -12.02 25.30 -6.96
C TRP A 114 -10.66 24.62 -6.89
N GLU A 115 -9.98 24.41 -8.03
CA GLU A 115 -8.64 23.83 -8.05
C GLU A 115 -7.64 24.83 -7.49
N VAL A 116 -7.77 26.11 -7.83
CA VAL A 116 -6.96 27.19 -7.24
C VAL A 116 -7.16 27.23 -5.73
N ARG A 117 -8.42 27.21 -5.24
CA ARG A 117 -8.70 27.19 -3.80
C ARG A 117 -8.07 25.98 -3.11
N ARG A 118 -8.24 24.78 -3.66
CA ARG A 118 -7.66 23.54 -3.12
C ARG A 118 -6.14 23.63 -3.05
N ASN A 119 -5.50 24.03 -4.13
CA ASN A 119 -4.04 24.11 -4.23
C ASN A 119 -3.47 25.15 -3.26
N ALA A 120 -4.12 26.32 -3.15
CA ALA A 120 -3.74 27.36 -2.21
C ALA A 120 -3.83 26.85 -0.75
N VAL A 121 -4.94 26.19 -0.38
CA VAL A 121 -5.10 25.58 0.94
C VAL A 121 -4.02 24.53 1.23
N TYR A 122 -3.72 23.69 0.24
CA TYR A 122 -2.67 22.67 0.36
C TYR A 122 -1.29 23.31 0.61
N ALA A 123 -0.92 24.33 -0.18
CA ALA A 123 0.35 25.05 -0.02
C ALA A 123 0.46 25.69 1.38
N LEU A 124 -0.58 26.39 1.84
CA LEU A 124 -0.60 26.98 3.19
C LEU A 124 -0.48 25.94 4.30
N GLY A 125 -1.12 24.79 4.14
CA GLY A 125 -0.98 23.66 5.07
C GLY A 125 0.43 23.09 5.11
N ARG A 126 1.11 23.02 3.96
CA ARG A 126 2.50 22.53 3.86
C ARG A 126 3.49 23.49 4.51
N TRP A 127 3.33 24.80 4.30
CA TRP A 127 4.18 25.83 4.91
C TRP A 127 3.92 26.02 6.41
N ALA A 128 2.84 25.42 6.93
CA ALA A 128 2.50 25.40 8.34
C ALA A 128 2.46 26.79 9.01
N VAL A 129 2.03 27.83 8.29
CA VAL A 129 1.98 29.22 8.78
C VAL A 129 0.73 29.45 9.64
N PRO A 130 0.82 29.55 10.99
CA PRO A 130 -0.36 29.57 11.88
C PRO A 130 -1.32 30.73 11.63
N ALA A 131 -0.82 31.89 11.22
CA ALA A 131 -1.62 33.08 10.90
C ALA A 131 -2.67 32.83 9.80
N THR A 132 -2.49 31.79 8.98
CA THR A 132 -3.42 31.44 7.88
C THR A 132 -4.59 30.56 8.32
N ALA A 133 -4.56 30.05 9.56
CA ALA A 133 -5.53 29.08 10.06
C ALA A 133 -6.98 29.54 9.91
N LYS A 134 -7.28 30.83 10.13
CA LYS A 134 -8.62 31.39 9.97
C LYS A 134 -9.11 31.31 8.51
N ALA A 135 -8.24 31.61 7.55
CA ALA A 135 -8.57 31.53 6.13
C ALA A 135 -8.78 30.07 5.69
N VAL A 136 -7.91 29.16 6.14
CA VAL A 136 -8.05 27.73 5.88
C VAL A 136 -9.33 27.17 6.51
N ALA A 137 -9.65 27.54 7.75
CA ALA A 137 -10.88 27.10 8.43
C ALA A 137 -12.15 27.52 7.69
N ALA A 138 -12.15 28.67 7.02
CA ALA A 138 -13.28 29.10 6.20
C ALA A 138 -13.50 28.22 4.95
N ARG A 139 -12.56 27.34 4.60
CA ARG A 139 -12.66 26.38 3.48
C ARG A 139 -13.24 25.02 3.88
N LEU A 140 -13.46 24.78 5.17
CA LEU A 140 -14.21 23.60 5.63
C LEU A 140 -15.68 23.61 5.18
N ALA A 141 -16.22 24.78 4.82
CA ALA A 141 -17.58 24.95 4.29
C ALA A 141 -17.61 25.11 2.76
N ASP A 142 -16.52 24.76 2.06
CA ASP A 142 -16.47 24.89 0.60
C ASP A 142 -17.47 23.94 -0.09
N PRO A 143 -18.14 24.36 -1.19
CA PRO A 143 -19.03 23.48 -1.95
C PRO A 143 -18.32 22.23 -2.49
N ARG A 144 -17.02 22.32 -2.80
CA ARG A 144 -16.24 21.18 -3.31
C ARG A 144 -15.62 20.38 -2.18
N ARG A 145 -15.85 19.07 -2.20
CA ARG A 145 -15.33 18.11 -1.23
C ARG A 145 -13.81 18.16 -1.14
N GLU A 146 -13.15 18.26 -2.28
CA GLU A 146 -11.69 18.27 -2.42
C GLU A 146 -11.06 19.45 -1.65
N VAL A 147 -11.74 20.60 -1.65
CA VAL A 147 -11.30 21.79 -0.92
C VAL A 147 -11.52 21.61 0.59
N ARG A 148 -12.67 21.04 1.00
CA ARG A 148 -12.93 20.73 2.42
C ARG A 148 -11.91 19.75 2.98
N PHE A 149 -11.59 18.71 2.22
CA PHE A 149 -10.59 17.71 2.59
C PHE A 149 -9.19 18.33 2.74
N ALA A 150 -8.77 19.13 1.76
CA ALA A 150 -7.50 19.86 1.83
C ALA A 150 -7.46 20.79 3.06
N ALA A 151 -8.58 21.46 3.39
CA ALA A 151 -8.68 22.33 4.55
C ALA A 151 -8.54 21.55 5.87
N ALA A 152 -9.21 20.40 6.01
CA ALA A 152 -9.06 19.54 7.19
C ALA A 152 -7.60 19.06 7.35
N GLN A 153 -6.96 18.63 6.26
CA GLN A 153 -5.55 18.22 6.29
C GLN A 153 -4.60 19.37 6.67
N ALA A 154 -4.81 20.56 6.10
CA ALA A 154 -4.01 21.74 6.41
C ALA A 154 -4.16 22.16 7.88
N LEU A 155 -5.38 22.19 8.42
CA LEU A 155 -5.63 22.53 9.83
C LEU A 155 -5.02 21.54 10.81
N ARG A 156 -4.96 20.25 10.44
CA ARG A 156 -4.22 19.24 11.20
C ARG A 156 -2.74 19.59 11.30
N THR A 157 -2.11 19.94 10.18
CA THR A 157 -0.69 20.32 10.16
C THR A 157 -0.44 21.61 10.95
N LEU A 158 -1.37 22.57 10.86
CA LEU A 158 -1.29 23.84 11.59
C LEU A 158 -1.53 23.71 13.10
N GLY A 159 -2.15 22.62 13.58
CA GLY A 159 -2.55 22.48 14.98
C GLY A 159 -3.50 23.59 15.45
N ALA A 160 -4.35 24.08 14.54
CA ALA A 160 -5.13 25.29 14.71
C ALA A 160 -6.28 25.15 15.74
N LYS A 161 -5.98 25.40 17.02
CA LYS A 161 -6.95 25.31 18.14
C LYS A 161 -8.19 26.17 17.94
N ASP A 162 -8.03 27.36 17.37
CA ASP A 162 -9.15 28.27 17.11
C ASP A 162 -10.08 27.79 15.98
N ALA A 163 -9.65 26.79 15.19
CA ALA A 163 -10.46 26.20 14.13
C ALA A 163 -11.38 25.07 14.62
N VAL A 164 -11.28 24.64 15.88
CA VAL A 164 -12.10 23.54 16.42
C VAL A 164 -13.61 23.75 16.22
N PRO A 165 -14.20 24.95 16.46
CA PRO A 165 -15.62 25.16 16.18
C PRO A 165 -16.00 24.94 14.70
N ALA A 166 -15.11 25.32 13.77
CA ALA A 166 -15.33 25.10 12.34
C ALA A 166 -15.18 23.61 11.96
N LEU A 167 -14.20 22.91 12.54
CA LEU A 167 -14.03 21.47 12.37
C LEU A 167 -15.23 20.67 12.87
N LEU A 168 -15.80 21.05 14.03
CA LEU A 168 -16.99 20.40 14.58
C LEU A 168 -18.24 20.64 13.73
N ARG A 169 -18.43 21.87 13.23
CA ARG A 169 -19.52 22.16 12.28
C ARG A 169 -19.38 21.36 11.00
N ALA A 170 -18.17 21.26 10.46
CA ALA A 170 -17.90 20.46 9.27
C ALA A 170 -18.17 18.97 9.54
N LEU A 171 -17.74 18.46 10.70
CA LEU A 171 -17.99 17.07 11.10
C LEU A 171 -19.48 16.75 11.19
N GLY A 172 -20.30 17.67 11.72
CA GLY A 172 -21.76 17.50 11.78
C GLY A 172 -22.48 17.65 10.43
N ALA A 173 -21.82 18.22 9.42
CA ALA A 173 -22.37 18.40 8.07
C ALA A 173 -21.87 17.35 7.06
N VAL A 174 -20.97 16.46 7.48
CA VAL A 174 -20.49 15.34 6.65
C VAL A 174 -21.60 14.31 6.53
N GLY A 175 -21.96 13.96 5.30
CA GLY A 175 -22.89 12.87 5.04
C GLY A 175 -22.25 11.50 5.29
N ASP A 176 -23.10 10.49 5.54
CA ASP A 176 -22.68 9.14 5.92
C ASP A 176 -21.74 8.44 4.91
N GLU A 177 -21.70 8.92 3.66
CA GLU A 177 -20.88 8.33 2.59
C GLU A 177 -19.45 8.92 2.48
N ASP A 178 -19.13 10.05 3.15
CA ASP A 178 -17.83 10.74 3.00
C ASP A 178 -16.83 10.43 4.13
N LEU A 179 -16.57 9.13 4.29
CA LEU A 179 -15.72 8.56 5.32
C LEU A 179 -14.30 9.18 5.36
N GLU A 180 -13.70 9.46 4.21
CA GLU A 180 -12.36 10.05 4.14
C GLU A 180 -12.31 11.48 4.69
N LEU A 181 -13.32 12.30 4.40
CA LEU A 181 -13.42 13.66 4.94
C LEU A 181 -13.64 13.61 6.45
N GLU A 182 -14.50 12.70 6.93
CA GLU A 182 -14.73 12.51 8.35
C GLU A 182 -13.42 12.15 9.09
N ILE A 183 -12.66 11.18 8.56
CA ILE A 183 -11.35 10.79 9.12
C ILE A 183 -10.39 11.99 9.15
N ALA A 184 -10.34 12.79 8.08
CA ALA A 184 -9.48 13.97 8.03
C ALA A 184 -9.86 15.00 9.11
N LEU A 185 -11.16 15.21 9.34
CA LEU A 185 -11.67 16.10 10.39
C LEU A 185 -11.35 15.58 11.80
N LEU A 186 -11.53 14.29 12.06
CA LEU A 186 -11.17 13.68 13.34
C LEU A 186 -9.67 13.83 13.63
N ARG A 187 -8.81 13.57 12.63
CA ARG A 187 -7.36 13.76 12.77
C ARG A 187 -7.00 15.23 13.03
N ALA A 188 -7.68 16.17 12.38
CA ALA A 188 -7.50 17.61 12.64
C ALA A 188 -7.91 18.01 14.06
N LEU A 189 -9.04 17.48 14.56
CA LEU A 189 -9.48 17.66 15.95
C LEU A 189 -8.46 17.09 16.95
N GLY A 190 -7.83 15.95 16.63
CA GLY A 190 -6.76 15.36 17.44
C GLY A 190 -5.52 16.25 17.56
N ALA A 191 -5.15 16.95 16.49
CA ALA A 191 -4.03 17.89 16.48
C ALA A 191 -4.34 19.23 17.19
N ALA A 192 -5.61 19.53 17.44
CA ALA A 192 -6.10 20.76 18.06
C ALA A 192 -6.95 20.46 19.31
N PRO A 193 -6.40 19.80 20.35
CA PRO A 193 -7.20 19.24 21.42
C PRO A 193 -7.79 20.32 22.33
N ASN A 194 -9.12 20.31 22.46
CA ASN A 194 -9.86 20.98 23.53
C ASN A 194 -10.99 20.07 24.04
N ARG A 195 -11.77 20.52 25.03
CA ARG A 195 -12.87 19.72 25.61
C ARG A 195 -13.90 19.26 24.56
N ALA A 196 -14.26 20.14 23.63
CA ALA A 196 -15.24 19.85 22.58
C ALA A 196 -14.69 18.84 21.56
N ALA A 197 -13.45 19.01 21.10
CA ALA A 197 -12.77 18.08 20.21
C ALA A 197 -12.67 16.68 20.83
N ARG A 198 -12.25 16.59 22.11
CA ARG A 198 -12.19 15.31 22.83
C ARG A 198 -13.55 14.63 22.92
N THR A 199 -14.62 15.39 23.13
CA THR A 199 -15.99 14.87 23.21
C THR A 199 -16.42 14.27 21.86
N ALA A 200 -16.18 14.98 20.76
CA ALA A 200 -16.48 14.50 19.41
C ALA A 200 -15.67 13.26 19.04
N LEU A 201 -14.38 13.24 19.36
CA LEU A 201 -13.51 12.07 19.13
C LEU A 201 -13.99 10.84 19.92
N ARG A 202 -14.37 11.01 21.20
CA ARG A 202 -14.90 9.90 22.01
C ARG A 202 -16.17 9.30 21.45
N ALA A 203 -17.05 10.13 20.87
CA ALA A 203 -18.26 9.65 20.23
C ALA A 203 -17.95 8.72 19.04
N ARG A 204 -16.79 8.88 18.39
CA ARG A 204 -16.35 8.03 17.26
C ARG A 204 -15.61 6.76 17.66
N LEU A 205 -15.31 6.55 18.94
CA LEU A 205 -14.81 5.26 19.43
C LEU A 205 -15.84 4.14 19.28
N GLU A 206 -17.13 4.47 19.26
CA GLU A 206 -18.25 3.51 19.09
C GLU A 206 -18.83 3.53 17.67
N ALA A 207 -18.14 4.15 16.71
CA ALA A 207 -18.64 4.19 15.34
C ALA A 207 -18.74 2.76 14.75
N PRO A 208 -19.76 2.47 13.92
CA PRO A 208 -19.84 1.18 13.21
C PRO A 208 -18.63 0.94 12.30
N SER A 209 -18.14 2.01 11.67
CA SER A 209 -16.96 2.01 10.82
C SER A 209 -15.68 1.85 11.64
N GLU A 210 -14.94 0.77 11.39
CA GLU A 210 -13.63 0.52 11.99
C GLU A 210 -12.64 1.65 11.68
N ALA A 211 -12.69 2.22 10.48
CA ALA A 211 -11.80 3.31 10.07
C ALA A 211 -12.04 4.59 10.91
N LEU A 212 -13.30 4.86 11.29
CA LEU A 212 -13.63 5.97 12.20
C LEU A 212 -13.17 5.70 13.63
N ARG A 213 -13.35 4.46 14.12
CA ARG A 213 -12.84 4.05 15.44
C ARG A 213 -11.32 4.19 15.50
N LEU A 214 -10.63 3.74 14.45
CA LEU A 214 -9.17 3.84 14.34
C LEU A 214 -8.71 5.31 14.33
N ALA A 215 -9.34 6.17 13.53
CA ALA A 215 -9.02 7.59 13.50
C ALA A 215 -9.24 8.27 14.87
N ALA A 216 -10.30 7.88 15.59
CA ALA A 216 -10.55 8.35 16.94
C ALA A 216 -9.48 7.87 17.94
N LEU A 217 -9.05 6.59 17.86
CA LEU A 217 -7.96 6.05 18.68
C LEU A 217 -6.62 6.76 18.38
N GLU A 218 -6.26 6.91 17.11
CA GLU A 218 -5.05 7.66 16.66
C GLU A 218 -5.02 9.08 17.24
N ALA A 219 -6.17 9.74 17.30
CA ALA A 219 -6.29 11.09 17.84
C ALA A 219 -6.28 11.13 19.38
N LEU A 220 -6.90 10.17 20.06
CA LEU A 220 -7.13 10.19 21.51
C LEU A 220 -5.98 9.58 22.34
N LEU A 221 -5.28 8.57 21.81
CA LEU A 221 -4.20 7.89 22.54
C LEU A 221 -3.03 8.84 22.89
N PRO A 222 -2.51 9.68 21.97
CA PRO A 222 -1.48 10.68 22.31
C PRO A 222 -1.97 11.70 23.35
N LEU A 223 -3.29 11.95 23.38
CA LEU A 223 -3.95 12.89 24.30
C LEU A 223 -4.21 12.30 25.70
N GLY A 224 -3.86 11.03 25.93
CA GLY A 224 -4.01 10.34 27.21
C GLY A 224 -5.46 10.07 27.58
N ASP A 225 -6.32 9.83 26.60
CA ASP A 225 -7.72 9.54 26.88
C ASP A 225 -7.90 8.15 27.52
N ALA A 226 -8.58 8.10 28.66
CA ALA A 226 -8.76 6.88 29.43
C ALA A 226 -9.58 5.81 28.69
N LYS A 227 -10.61 6.20 27.91
CA LYS A 227 -11.44 5.25 27.17
C LYS A 227 -10.67 4.66 26.00
N ALA A 228 -9.96 5.49 25.23
CA ALA A 228 -9.09 5.02 24.15
C ALA A 228 -8.00 4.08 24.67
N ARG A 229 -7.41 4.41 25.84
CA ARG A 229 -6.44 3.54 26.52
C ARG A 229 -7.03 2.17 26.88
N ALA A 230 -8.19 2.14 27.53
CA ALA A 230 -8.84 0.87 27.89
C ALA A 230 -9.14 0.00 26.65
N MET A 231 -9.55 0.63 25.53
CA MET A 231 -9.78 -0.08 24.28
C MET A 231 -8.50 -0.69 23.70
N VAL A 232 -7.38 0.06 23.67
CA VAL A 232 -6.13 -0.48 23.13
C VAL A 232 -5.53 -1.56 24.06
N GLU A 233 -5.69 -1.44 25.37
CA GLU A 233 -5.30 -2.48 26.35
C GLU A 233 -6.09 -3.79 26.13
N ALA A 234 -7.40 -3.68 25.87
CA ALA A 234 -8.24 -4.81 25.52
C ALA A 234 -7.80 -5.45 24.19
N GLN A 235 -7.50 -4.63 23.17
CA GLN A 235 -7.02 -5.12 21.87
C GLN A 235 -5.64 -5.79 21.97
N LEU A 236 -4.72 -5.29 22.80
CA LEU A 236 -3.43 -5.92 23.10
C LEU A 236 -3.57 -7.25 23.85
N SER A 237 -4.72 -7.49 24.47
CA SER A 237 -5.06 -8.74 25.14
C SER A 237 -5.94 -9.65 24.28
N ALA A 238 -6.27 -9.25 23.05
CA ALA A 238 -7.16 -10.01 22.17
C ALA A 238 -6.56 -11.38 21.81
N PRO A 239 -7.39 -12.43 21.67
CA PRO A 239 -6.91 -13.75 21.28
C PRO A 239 -6.28 -13.73 19.87
N GLN A 240 -6.77 -12.87 18.98
CA GLN A 240 -6.26 -12.75 17.61
C GLN A 240 -4.95 -11.97 17.55
N ALA A 241 -3.92 -12.59 16.98
CA ALA A 241 -2.60 -11.99 16.74
C ALA A 241 -2.65 -10.65 15.98
N TYR A 242 -3.43 -10.58 14.90
CA TYR A 242 -3.49 -9.36 14.06
C TYR A 242 -4.08 -8.16 14.82
N VAL A 243 -5.08 -8.39 15.70
CA VAL A 243 -5.66 -7.32 16.55
C VAL A 243 -4.60 -6.78 17.51
N ARG A 244 -3.76 -7.66 18.09
CA ARG A 244 -2.65 -7.24 18.94
C ARG A 244 -1.57 -6.48 18.16
N VAL A 245 -1.30 -6.87 16.91
CA VAL A 245 -0.37 -6.15 16.01
C VAL A 245 -0.85 -4.72 15.75
N ASP A 246 -2.12 -4.56 15.36
CA ASP A 246 -2.68 -3.24 15.05
C ASP A 246 -2.74 -2.35 16.29
N ALA A 247 -3.06 -2.93 17.45
CA ALA A 247 -3.01 -2.24 18.74
C ALA A 247 -1.60 -1.80 19.13
N ALA A 248 -0.57 -2.62 18.88
CA ALA A 248 0.82 -2.24 19.10
C ALA A 248 1.22 -1.05 18.19
N ARG A 249 0.85 -1.10 16.90
CA ARG A 249 1.14 -0.02 15.93
C ARG A 249 0.46 1.30 16.30
N LEU A 250 -0.75 1.26 16.85
CA LEU A 250 -1.43 2.46 17.38
C LEU A 250 -0.61 3.18 18.45
N LEU A 251 0.21 2.45 19.20
CA LEU A 251 1.06 3.02 20.25
C LEU A 251 2.40 3.56 19.74
N ALA A 252 2.77 3.36 18.47
CA ALA A 252 4.06 3.80 17.91
C ALA A 252 4.31 5.32 18.04
N ARG A 253 3.25 6.12 18.04
CA ARG A 253 3.33 7.60 18.18
C ARG A 253 2.88 8.11 19.56
N VAL A 254 2.68 7.20 20.52
CA VAL A 254 2.21 7.53 21.87
C VAL A 254 3.42 7.58 22.80
N ALA A 255 4.05 8.74 22.89
CA ALA A 255 5.21 8.99 23.75
C ALA A 255 4.79 9.14 25.24
N ARG A 256 4.22 8.09 25.84
CA ARG A 256 3.78 8.07 27.23
C ARG A 256 4.30 6.82 27.97
N PRO A 257 4.58 6.90 29.29
CA PRO A 257 5.08 5.77 30.07
C PRO A 257 4.24 4.49 29.93
N TRP A 258 2.92 4.59 30.12
CA TRP A 258 2.02 3.44 30.02
C TRP A 258 2.06 2.79 28.63
N ALA A 259 2.17 3.56 27.55
CA ALA A 259 2.22 2.99 26.19
C ALA A 259 3.52 2.22 25.97
N ARG A 260 4.63 2.71 26.52
CA ARG A 260 5.91 2.00 26.50
C ARG A 260 5.85 0.70 27.27
N GLU A 261 5.26 0.71 28.46
CA GLU A 261 5.13 -0.48 29.31
C GLU A 261 4.28 -1.56 28.63
N LEU A 262 3.15 -1.18 28.02
CA LEU A 262 2.31 -2.09 27.25
C LEU A 262 3.05 -2.71 26.06
N LEU A 263 3.81 -1.91 25.30
CA LEU A 263 4.60 -2.41 24.18
C LEU A 263 5.76 -3.31 24.65
N ALA A 264 6.45 -2.92 25.72
CA ALA A 264 7.54 -3.69 26.29
C ALA A 264 7.06 -5.07 26.75
N ALA A 265 5.86 -5.15 27.35
CA ALA A 265 5.22 -6.41 27.69
C ALA A 265 4.87 -7.30 26.48
N ARG A 266 4.68 -6.72 25.29
CA ARG A 266 4.44 -7.46 24.04
C ARG A 266 5.71 -7.91 23.32
N LEU A 267 6.89 -7.52 23.79
CA LEU A 267 8.15 -8.12 23.30
C LEU A 267 8.23 -9.63 23.60
N GLN A 268 7.45 -10.12 24.57
CA GLN A 268 7.35 -11.53 24.93
C GLN A 268 6.06 -12.21 24.41
N ASP A 269 5.32 -11.57 23.49
CA ASP A 269 4.10 -12.15 22.95
C ASP A 269 4.40 -13.50 22.24
N PRO A 270 3.53 -14.52 22.38
CA PRO A 270 3.73 -15.80 21.69
C PRO A 270 3.83 -15.64 20.17
N GLU A 271 3.11 -14.67 19.60
CA GLU A 271 3.09 -14.42 18.16
C GLU A 271 4.31 -13.57 17.70
N PRO A 272 5.14 -14.06 16.76
CA PRO A 272 6.28 -13.31 16.23
C PRO A 272 5.96 -11.92 15.68
N LYS A 273 4.84 -11.77 14.95
CA LYS A 273 4.45 -10.46 14.40
C LYS A 273 4.14 -9.43 15.48
N VAL A 274 3.54 -9.87 16.59
CA VAL A 274 3.22 -8.97 17.71
C VAL A 274 4.51 -8.50 18.37
N ARG A 275 5.50 -9.39 18.55
CA ARG A 275 6.83 -8.99 19.05
C ARG A 275 7.50 -7.98 18.14
N LEU A 276 7.50 -8.21 16.82
CA LEU A 276 8.07 -7.27 15.85
C LEU A 276 7.35 -5.92 15.86
N ALA A 277 6.02 -5.93 15.80
CA ALA A 277 5.23 -4.69 15.83
C ALA A 277 5.45 -3.91 17.14
N ALA A 278 5.57 -4.60 18.27
CA ALA A 278 5.90 -3.98 19.55
C ALA A 278 7.30 -3.37 19.55
N ALA A 279 8.29 -4.09 19.00
CA ALA A 279 9.67 -3.64 18.89
C ALA A 279 9.81 -2.42 17.97
N GLU A 280 9.21 -2.47 16.78
CA GLU A 280 9.18 -1.35 15.82
C GLU A 280 8.50 -0.13 16.43
N SER A 281 7.40 -0.34 17.16
CA SER A 281 6.66 0.75 17.81
C SER A 281 7.47 1.39 18.95
N LEU A 282 8.18 0.60 19.77
CA LEU A 282 9.11 1.12 20.79
C LEU A 282 10.26 1.90 20.17
N ALA A 283 10.84 1.39 19.09
CA ALA A 283 11.92 2.08 18.38
C ALA A 283 11.40 3.40 17.75
N ALA A 284 10.21 3.39 17.15
CA ALA A 284 9.60 4.56 16.51
C ALA A 284 9.28 5.70 17.50
N GLN A 285 9.05 5.39 18.78
CA GLN A 285 8.88 6.40 19.82
C GLN A 285 10.16 7.18 20.13
N LYS A 286 11.34 6.64 19.76
CA LYS A 286 12.67 7.22 20.02
C LYS A 286 12.94 7.56 21.49
N ASP A 287 12.27 6.87 22.40
CA ASP A 287 12.41 7.05 23.84
C ASP A 287 13.55 6.20 24.38
N SER A 288 14.41 6.80 25.20
CA SER A 288 15.62 6.13 25.72
C SER A 288 15.31 4.87 26.54
N ARG A 289 14.20 4.84 27.30
CA ARG A 289 13.79 3.65 28.07
C ARG A 289 13.22 2.57 27.15
N GLY A 290 12.44 2.94 26.14
CA GLY A 290 11.96 2.01 25.11
C GLY A 290 13.12 1.33 24.36
N LEU A 291 14.12 2.10 23.95
CA LEU A 291 15.34 1.58 23.31
C LEU A 291 16.14 0.66 24.25
N ARG A 292 16.16 0.92 25.57
CA ARG A 292 16.80 0.01 26.54
C ARG A 292 16.12 -1.35 26.60
N TYR A 293 14.79 -1.42 26.56
CA TYR A 293 14.09 -2.71 26.54
C TYR A 293 14.53 -3.53 25.32
N LEU A 294 14.65 -2.90 24.15
CA LEU A 294 15.12 -3.55 22.93
C LEU A 294 16.57 -4.03 23.04
N LEU A 295 17.48 -3.22 23.61
CA LEU A 295 18.88 -3.59 23.77
C LEU A 295 19.06 -4.77 24.73
N ARG A 296 18.33 -4.81 25.85
CA ARG A 296 18.43 -5.95 26.79
C ARG A 296 17.83 -7.23 26.23
N VAL A 297 16.67 -7.14 25.60
CA VAL A 297 16.07 -8.30 24.92
C VAL A 297 17.03 -8.84 23.85
N ARG A 298 17.83 -7.98 23.21
CA ARG A 298 18.88 -8.43 22.30
C ARG A 298 20.09 -9.07 23.00
N GLU A 299 20.48 -8.61 24.19
CA GLU A 299 21.69 -9.03 24.89
C GLU A 299 21.51 -10.24 25.82
N GLY A 300 20.27 -10.51 26.28
CA GLY A 300 19.99 -11.54 27.30
C GLY A 300 18.95 -12.61 26.91
N ASP A 301 18.42 -12.59 25.70
CA ASP A 301 17.49 -13.61 25.19
C ASP A 301 18.15 -14.38 24.03
N ASP A 302 18.35 -15.69 24.18
CA ASP A 302 18.85 -16.58 23.12
C ASP A 302 17.80 -16.83 22.01
N GLY A 303 16.61 -16.23 22.13
CA GLY A 303 15.42 -16.53 21.36
C GLY A 303 14.96 -15.50 20.32
N ARG A 304 13.71 -15.67 19.88
CA ARG A 304 13.08 -14.96 18.75
C ARG A 304 12.73 -13.49 19.05
N ALA A 305 12.74 -13.04 20.30
CA ALA A 305 12.49 -11.63 20.64
C ALA A 305 13.73 -10.75 20.40
N ALA A 306 14.94 -11.31 20.58
CA ALA A 306 16.21 -10.66 20.25
C ALA A 306 16.31 -10.27 18.76
N LEU A 307 15.85 -11.15 17.86
CA LEU A 307 15.82 -10.89 16.42
C LEU A 307 14.87 -9.74 16.06
N ALA A 308 13.67 -9.71 16.65
CA ALA A 308 12.69 -8.65 16.44
C ALA A 308 13.20 -7.29 16.92
N ALA A 309 13.87 -7.26 18.08
CA ALA A 309 14.50 -6.05 18.60
C ALA A 309 15.66 -5.56 17.71
N ALA A 310 16.49 -6.47 17.18
CA ALA A 310 17.56 -6.13 16.27
C ALA A 310 17.04 -5.56 14.93
N ASP A 311 16.02 -6.19 14.34
CA ASP A 311 15.40 -5.74 13.08
C ASP A 311 14.72 -4.37 13.26
N ALA A 312 13.97 -4.17 14.36
CA ALA A 312 13.34 -2.90 14.65
C ALA A 312 14.33 -1.72 14.77
N LEU A 313 15.45 -1.92 15.49
CA LEU A 313 16.49 -0.90 15.64
C LEU A 313 17.12 -0.54 14.28
N ALA A 314 17.33 -1.53 13.42
CA ALA A 314 17.87 -1.32 12.08
C ALA A 314 16.87 -0.57 11.18
N ARG A 315 15.59 -0.95 11.18
CA ARG A 315 14.54 -0.37 10.33
C ARG A 315 14.20 1.07 10.68
N VAL A 316 14.18 1.42 11.96
CA VAL A 316 13.83 2.77 12.42
C VAL A 316 15.03 3.73 12.30
N GLY A 317 16.23 3.22 12.01
CA GLY A 317 17.43 4.04 11.84
C GLY A 317 17.84 4.74 13.13
N ALA A 318 17.68 4.07 14.28
CA ALA A 318 18.10 4.60 15.56
C ALA A 318 19.60 4.96 15.49
N THR A 319 19.92 6.23 15.74
CA THR A 319 21.26 6.76 15.60
C THR A 319 22.20 6.16 16.65
N ALA A 320 23.49 6.08 16.35
CA ALA A 320 24.50 5.68 17.33
C ALA A 320 24.45 6.54 18.61
N ALA A 321 24.07 7.82 18.49
CA ALA A 321 23.87 8.73 19.61
C ALA A 321 22.67 8.35 20.49
N GLU A 322 21.52 8.01 19.90
CA GLU A 322 20.32 7.54 20.60
C GLU A 322 20.59 6.21 21.32
N ILE A 323 21.27 5.27 20.66
CA ILE A 323 21.68 3.99 21.24
C ILE A 323 22.68 4.20 22.39
N ALA A 324 23.66 5.10 22.23
CA ALA A 324 24.63 5.40 23.29
C ALA A 324 23.99 6.12 24.48
N ALA A 325 23.02 7.02 24.25
CA ALA A 325 22.24 7.66 25.31
C ALA A 325 21.38 6.64 26.08
N ALA A 326 20.76 5.69 25.37
CA ALA A 326 20.04 4.58 25.99
C ALA A 326 20.96 3.72 26.87
N ARG A 327 22.19 3.44 26.44
CA ARG A 327 23.18 2.68 27.23
C ARG A 327 23.65 3.45 28.47
N ARG A 328 24.03 4.73 28.33
CA ARG A 328 24.59 5.55 29.43
C ARG A 328 23.64 5.71 30.60
N ALA A 329 22.41 6.14 30.37
CA ALA A 329 21.50 6.36 31.49
C ALA A 329 20.98 5.02 32.09
N GLY A 330 21.37 3.86 31.55
CA GLY A 330 21.18 2.55 32.19
C GLY A 330 22.29 2.19 33.18
N GLN A 331 23.43 2.89 33.13
CA GLN A 331 24.52 2.78 34.11
C GLN A 331 24.30 3.72 35.32
N GLU A 332 23.45 4.74 35.18
CA GLU A 332 23.17 5.75 36.22
C GLU A 332 21.96 5.36 37.12
N GLU A 333 20.99 4.58 36.62
CA GLU A 333 19.83 4.07 37.40
C GLU A 333 20.15 2.68 37.98
N ALA A 334 21.07 2.60 38.96
CA ALA A 334 21.30 1.38 39.73
C ALA A 334 20.29 1.24 40.89
N ASP A 335 19.00 0.96 40.61
CA ASP A 335 18.07 0.29 41.57
C ASP A 335 16.60 0.07 41.10
N GLY A 336 16.16 0.51 39.92
CA GLY A 336 14.77 0.31 39.47
C GLY A 336 14.60 -0.88 38.53
N ASP A 337 13.64 -1.80 38.76
CA ASP A 337 13.39 -3.02 37.95
C ASP A 337 13.50 -2.75 36.44
N THR A 338 14.49 -3.40 35.82
CA THR A 338 15.04 -3.00 34.53
C THR A 338 14.70 -3.93 33.37
N ARG A 339 13.94 -4.99 33.63
CA ARG A 339 13.43 -5.92 32.61
C ARG A 339 12.18 -5.35 31.92
N PRO A 340 11.85 -5.77 30.69
CA PRO A 340 10.53 -5.50 30.14
C PRO A 340 9.46 -6.03 31.12
N PRO A 341 8.44 -5.22 31.47
CA PRO A 341 7.39 -5.68 32.37
C PRO A 341 6.69 -6.90 31.78
N GLN A 342 6.34 -7.87 32.61
CA GLN A 342 5.51 -8.99 32.17
C GLN A 342 4.11 -8.51 31.83
N ALA A 343 3.38 -9.28 31.00
CA ALA A 343 2.01 -8.97 30.62
C ALA A 343 1.11 -8.60 31.82
N LYS A 344 1.15 -9.40 32.89
CA LYS A 344 0.37 -9.16 34.12
C LYS A 344 0.78 -7.86 34.83
N GLU A 345 2.07 -7.54 34.86
CA GLU A 345 2.60 -6.32 35.49
C GLU A 345 2.17 -5.07 34.74
N ALA A 346 2.05 -5.17 33.41
CA ALA A 346 1.53 -4.10 32.56
C ALA A 346 -0.02 -4.04 32.53
N GLY A 347 -0.72 -4.83 33.34
CA GLY A 347 -2.18 -4.90 33.37
C GLY A 347 -2.82 -5.58 32.16
N LEU A 348 -2.03 -6.30 31.34
CA LEU A 348 -2.52 -7.07 30.20
C LEU A 348 -2.97 -8.47 30.64
N GLY A 349 -4.06 -8.94 30.02
CA GLY A 349 -4.51 -10.33 30.17
C GLY A 349 -3.49 -11.33 29.61
N PRO A 350 -3.64 -12.64 29.92
CA PRO A 350 -2.79 -13.68 29.35
C PRO A 350 -2.83 -13.60 27.83
N ALA A 351 -1.66 -13.54 27.20
CA ALA A 351 -1.53 -13.52 25.75
C ALA A 351 -1.94 -14.90 25.21
N GLY A 352 -3.16 -15.03 24.69
CA GLY A 352 -3.62 -16.20 23.92
C GLY A 352 -3.13 -17.54 24.45
N ALA A 353 -3.38 -17.84 25.73
CA ALA A 353 -3.08 -19.15 26.32
C ALA A 353 -4.05 -20.18 25.74
N ASP A 354 -3.71 -20.69 24.54
CA ASP A 354 -4.09 -22.00 24.03
C ASP A 354 -3.24 -22.32 22.79
N ALA A 355 -2.01 -22.77 23.04
CA ALA A 355 -1.29 -23.60 22.09
C ALA A 355 -1.91 -25.01 22.13
N GLY A 356 -2.98 -25.24 21.37
CA GLY A 356 -3.57 -26.58 21.28
C GLY A 356 -5.05 -26.65 20.95
N THR A 357 -5.80 -25.56 21.10
CA THR A 357 -7.22 -25.55 20.76
C THR A 357 -7.38 -25.03 19.33
N PRO A 358 -8.02 -25.76 18.40
CA PRO A 358 -8.29 -25.22 17.07
C PRO A 358 -9.00 -23.88 17.25
N LEU A 359 -8.45 -22.83 16.61
CA LEU A 359 -9.04 -21.49 16.62
C LEU A 359 -10.56 -21.64 16.48
N PRO A 360 -11.37 -20.95 17.30
CA PRO A 360 -12.81 -21.04 17.15
C PRO A 360 -13.11 -20.75 15.69
N ARG A 361 -13.73 -21.73 15.01
CA ARG A 361 -14.38 -21.49 13.73
C ARG A 361 -15.21 -20.24 13.97
N TRP A 362 -14.82 -19.10 13.40
CA TRP A 362 -15.73 -17.97 13.38
C TRP A 362 -16.97 -18.52 12.68
N GLN A 363 -18.06 -18.65 13.43
CA GLN A 363 -19.36 -18.92 12.88
C GLN A 363 -19.94 -17.54 12.61
N PRO A 364 -20.04 -17.11 11.34
CA PRO A 364 -20.85 -15.94 11.03
C PRO A 364 -22.22 -16.12 11.68
N PRO A 365 -22.84 -15.04 12.19
CA PRO A 365 -24.27 -15.04 12.50
C PRO A 365 -25.09 -15.68 11.37
N ASP A 366 -26.17 -16.39 11.68
CA ASP A 366 -26.99 -17.10 10.68
C ASP A 366 -27.52 -16.20 9.55
N ASP A 367 -27.56 -14.89 9.78
CA ASP A 367 -27.99 -13.81 8.88
C ASP A 367 -26.85 -13.08 8.15
N PHE A 368 -25.61 -13.59 8.21
CA PHE A 368 -24.47 -12.98 7.53
C PHE A 368 -24.66 -12.96 5.99
N GLY A 369 -24.83 -11.75 5.44
CA GLY A 369 -25.31 -11.45 4.08
C GLY A 369 -24.80 -12.32 2.92
N PRO A 370 -23.48 -12.47 2.71
CA PRO A 370 -22.96 -13.22 1.56
C PRO A 370 -23.09 -14.73 1.71
N LEU A 371 -23.05 -15.27 2.93
CA LEU A 371 -23.19 -16.73 3.16
C LEU A 371 -24.66 -17.15 3.05
N ALA A 372 -25.57 -16.36 3.63
CA ALA A 372 -27.00 -16.53 3.46
C ALA A 372 -27.40 -16.43 1.98
N LEU A 373 -26.84 -15.44 1.25
CA LEU A 373 -27.01 -15.30 -0.18
C LEU A 373 -26.47 -16.51 -0.94
N ALA A 374 -25.25 -16.97 -0.64
CA ALA A 374 -24.65 -18.13 -1.31
C ALA A 374 -25.50 -19.40 -1.15
N ARG A 375 -25.95 -19.67 0.08
CA ARG A 375 -26.85 -20.80 0.39
C ARG A 375 -28.20 -20.66 -0.30
N ARG A 376 -28.79 -19.47 -0.33
CA ARG A 376 -30.05 -19.21 -1.02
C ARG A 376 -29.93 -19.48 -2.53
N LEU A 377 -28.94 -18.86 -3.19
CA LEU A 377 -28.72 -19.03 -4.62
C LEU A 377 -28.41 -20.48 -5.00
N ALA A 378 -27.73 -21.23 -4.12
CA ALA A 378 -27.48 -22.65 -4.32
C ALA A 378 -28.75 -23.49 -4.18
N ARG A 379 -29.61 -23.21 -3.19
CA ARG A 379 -30.94 -23.86 -3.06
C ARG A 379 -31.85 -23.57 -4.26
N GLU A 380 -31.79 -22.35 -4.78
CA GLU A 380 -32.50 -21.92 -5.98
C GLU A 380 -31.88 -22.47 -7.28
N GLN A 381 -30.79 -23.26 -7.19
CA GLN A 381 -30.10 -23.87 -8.34
C GLN A 381 -29.66 -22.84 -9.40
N VAL A 382 -29.35 -21.61 -8.98
CA VAL A 382 -28.89 -20.56 -9.88
C VAL A 382 -27.61 -21.01 -10.60
N PRO A 383 -27.49 -20.80 -11.93
CA PRO A 383 -26.29 -21.16 -12.69
C PRO A 383 -25.01 -20.60 -12.08
N PHE A 384 -23.91 -21.33 -12.17
CA PHE A 384 -22.65 -20.98 -11.48
C PHE A 384 -22.16 -19.56 -11.80
N THR A 385 -22.18 -19.16 -13.07
CA THR A 385 -21.76 -17.81 -13.50
C THR A 385 -22.64 -16.72 -12.91
N GLU A 386 -23.96 -16.96 -12.82
CA GLU A 386 -24.91 -16.02 -12.21
C GLU A 386 -24.72 -15.93 -10.70
N ARG A 387 -24.46 -17.07 -10.03
CA ARG A 387 -24.08 -17.09 -8.61
C ARG A 387 -22.83 -16.28 -8.34
N LEU A 388 -21.81 -16.48 -9.17
CA LEU A 388 -20.56 -15.75 -9.12
C LEU A 388 -20.83 -14.23 -9.28
N ALA A 389 -21.64 -13.83 -10.25
CA ALA A 389 -21.99 -12.43 -10.48
C ALA A 389 -22.74 -11.79 -9.29
N ALA A 390 -23.72 -12.49 -8.71
CA ALA A 390 -24.51 -12.04 -7.58
C ALA A 390 -23.66 -11.92 -6.30
N LEU A 391 -22.86 -12.94 -5.98
CA LEU A 391 -21.97 -12.95 -4.83
C LEU A 391 -20.90 -11.87 -4.96
N SER A 392 -20.28 -11.78 -6.14
CA SER A 392 -19.34 -10.71 -6.48
C SER A 392 -19.95 -9.31 -6.31
N ALA A 393 -21.24 -9.14 -6.61
CA ALA A 393 -21.92 -7.84 -6.51
C ALA A 393 -22.14 -7.41 -5.06
N HIS A 394 -22.23 -8.38 -4.14
CA HIS A 394 -22.36 -8.14 -2.71
C HIS A 394 -21.10 -7.51 -2.11
N PHE A 395 -19.93 -7.74 -2.70
CA PHE A 395 -18.67 -7.13 -2.24
C PHE A 395 -18.48 -5.69 -2.71
N ARG A 396 -19.35 -5.13 -3.57
CA ARG A 396 -19.20 -3.74 -4.03
C ARG A 396 -19.23 -2.79 -2.84
N GLY A 397 -18.26 -1.88 -2.79
CA GLY A 397 -18.10 -0.94 -1.68
C GLY A 397 -17.25 -1.46 -0.52
N VAL A 398 -16.99 -2.78 -0.43
CA VAL A 398 -16.09 -3.34 0.59
C VAL A 398 -14.71 -2.69 0.48
N PRO A 399 -14.17 -2.12 1.57
CA PRO A 399 -12.86 -1.46 1.60
C PRO A 399 -11.71 -2.31 1.08
N TYR A 400 -10.74 -1.65 0.44
CA TYR A 400 -9.47 -2.25 0.07
C TYR A 400 -8.53 -2.24 1.27
N LEU A 401 -7.98 -3.39 1.64
CA LEU A 401 -6.95 -3.52 2.66
C LEU A 401 -5.73 -4.24 2.08
N ASP A 402 -4.54 -3.67 2.26
CA ASP A 402 -3.30 -4.35 1.88
C ASP A 402 -3.08 -5.58 2.77
N SER A 403 -2.77 -6.73 2.15
CA SER A 403 -2.53 -8.00 2.84
C SER A 403 -3.62 -8.28 3.90
N PRO A 404 -4.89 -8.43 3.50
CA PRO A 404 -6.03 -8.49 4.42
C PRO A 404 -6.03 -9.75 5.31
N LEU A 405 -5.27 -10.77 4.90
CA LEU A 405 -4.97 -11.94 5.73
C LEU A 405 -3.67 -11.73 6.52
N GLY A 406 -2.72 -10.94 6.01
CA GLY A 406 -1.42 -10.71 6.63
C GLY A 406 -0.30 -11.55 6.00
N GLU A 407 0.90 -11.44 6.59
CA GLU A 407 2.14 -12.07 6.11
C GLU A 407 2.72 -13.05 7.16
N GLY A 408 2.10 -14.22 7.35
CA GLY A 408 2.50 -15.23 8.36
C GLY A 408 3.88 -15.90 8.17
N ALA A 409 4.19 -16.89 9.02
CA ALA A 409 5.29 -17.84 8.83
C ALA A 409 4.95 -19.16 9.54
N GLY A 410 5.42 -20.31 9.03
CA GLY A 410 5.10 -21.62 9.62
C GLY A 410 3.63 -22.02 9.43
N TYR A 411 2.92 -22.36 10.51
CA TYR A 411 1.45 -22.47 10.47
C TYR A 411 0.87 -21.10 10.21
N ASP A 412 -0.07 -21.00 9.27
CA ASP A 412 -0.58 -19.71 8.82
C ASP A 412 -1.56 -19.12 9.85
N PRO A 413 -1.17 -18.10 10.64
CA PRO A 413 -1.97 -17.60 11.77
C PRO A 413 -2.97 -16.53 11.35
N ASP A 414 -2.93 -16.18 10.07
CA ASP A 414 -3.71 -15.15 9.42
C ASP A 414 -5.18 -15.54 9.35
N PRO A 415 -6.14 -14.59 9.37
CA PRO A 415 -7.54 -14.91 9.16
C PRO A 415 -7.73 -15.76 7.89
N LEU A 416 -8.42 -16.89 8.02
CA LEU A 416 -8.65 -17.78 6.89
C LEU A 416 -9.67 -17.24 5.88
N TYR A 417 -10.33 -16.12 6.20
CA TYR A 417 -11.29 -15.39 5.38
C TYR A 417 -11.73 -14.11 6.08
N ARG A 418 -12.20 -13.11 5.33
CA ARG A 418 -12.83 -11.89 5.86
C ARG A 418 -13.60 -11.12 4.79
N PHE A 419 -14.80 -10.68 5.12
CA PHE A 419 -15.75 -10.11 4.17
C PHE A 419 -15.92 -8.59 4.28
N ASP A 420 -15.34 -8.01 5.32
CA ASP A 420 -15.39 -6.60 5.69
C ASP A 420 -14.28 -5.76 5.02
N ALA A 421 -13.17 -6.38 4.62
CA ALA A 421 -12.11 -5.75 3.84
C ALA A 421 -11.37 -6.77 2.98
N VAL A 422 -10.96 -6.40 1.77
CA VAL A 422 -10.34 -7.33 0.81
C VAL A 422 -9.23 -6.65 0.00
N ASP A 423 -8.31 -7.43 -0.53
CA ASP A 423 -7.48 -7.03 -1.65
C ASP A 423 -8.02 -7.68 -2.93
N CYS A 424 -7.32 -7.47 -4.05
CA CYS A 424 -7.75 -7.99 -5.34
C CYS A 424 -7.80 -9.53 -5.39
N LEU A 425 -6.93 -10.23 -4.66
CA LEU A 425 -6.83 -11.69 -4.68
C LEU A 425 -7.86 -12.32 -3.74
N THR A 426 -7.87 -11.89 -2.49
CA THR A 426 -8.80 -12.38 -1.47
C THR A 426 -10.25 -12.09 -1.83
N TYR A 427 -10.54 -10.99 -2.51
CA TYR A 427 -11.86 -10.75 -3.12
C TYR A 427 -12.25 -11.89 -4.08
N VAL A 428 -11.37 -12.23 -5.03
CA VAL A 428 -11.62 -13.29 -6.02
C VAL A 428 -11.78 -14.64 -5.33
N GLU A 429 -10.87 -15.00 -4.43
CA GLU A 429 -10.89 -16.29 -3.74
C GLU A 429 -12.16 -16.48 -2.91
N GLN A 430 -12.64 -15.43 -2.24
CA GLN A 430 -13.85 -15.49 -1.44
C GLN A 430 -15.11 -15.65 -2.27
N VAL A 431 -15.20 -14.93 -3.39
CA VAL A 431 -16.31 -15.11 -4.34
C VAL A 431 -16.29 -16.51 -4.93
N LEU A 432 -15.11 -17.01 -5.34
CA LEU A 432 -14.96 -18.38 -5.85
C LEU A 432 -15.39 -19.42 -4.83
N ALA A 433 -14.99 -19.25 -3.57
CA ALA A 433 -15.33 -20.18 -2.51
C ALA A 433 -16.82 -20.18 -2.20
N LEU A 434 -17.43 -19.00 -2.04
CA LEU A 434 -18.87 -18.85 -1.79
C LEU A 434 -19.71 -19.43 -2.94
N ALA A 435 -19.30 -19.22 -4.19
CA ALA A 435 -20.03 -19.71 -5.36
C ALA A 435 -19.97 -21.24 -5.51
N ASN A 436 -18.88 -21.87 -5.04
CA ASN A 436 -18.63 -23.30 -5.23
C ASN A 436 -18.98 -24.17 -4.02
N ALA A 437 -18.85 -23.65 -2.81
CA ALA A 437 -19.08 -24.37 -1.56
C ALA A 437 -19.83 -23.46 -0.56
N PRO A 438 -21.10 -23.14 -0.80
CA PRO A 438 -21.90 -22.26 0.07
C PRO A 438 -22.05 -22.81 1.49
N ASP A 439 -21.93 -24.12 1.69
CA ASP A 439 -22.04 -24.78 3.00
C ASP A 439 -20.69 -24.91 3.73
N ASP A 440 -19.57 -24.89 2.99
CA ASP A 440 -18.21 -24.94 3.53
C ASP A 440 -17.24 -24.10 2.69
N PRO A 441 -17.39 -22.76 2.70
CA PRO A 441 -16.49 -21.89 1.95
C PRO A 441 -15.08 -21.91 2.53
N LEU A 442 -14.89 -22.31 3.79
CA LEU A 442 -13.57 -22.31 4.45
C LEU A 442 -12.72 -23.49 4.05
N GLY A 443 -13.31 -24.68 3.98
CA GLY A 443 -12.66 -25.84 3.40
C GLY A 443 -12.20 -25.53 1.98
N LEU A 444 -13.06 -24.87 1.19
CA LEU A 444 -12.72 -24.54 -0.19
C LEU A 444 -11.68 -23.42 -0.31
N LEU A 445 -11.73 -22.39 0.54
CA LEU A 445 -10.68 -21.37 0.60
C LEU A 445 -9.32 -21.98 0.92
N SER A 446 -9.28 -23.00 1.79
CA SER A 446 -8.04 -23.73 2.07
C SER A 446 -7.52 -24.43 0.82
N GLU A 447 -8.40 -25.08 0.04
CA GLU A 447 -8.02 -25.70 -1.23
C GLU A 447 -7.54 -24.68 -2.28
N ILE A 448 -8.15 -23.48 -2.35
CA ILE A 448 -7.78 -22.44 -3.33
C ILE A 448 -6.45 -21.75 -2.97
N ARG A 449 -6.27 -21.42 -1.68
CA ARG A 449 -5.15 -20.58 -1.20
C ARG A 449 -3.86 -21.34 -1.00
N TYR A 450 -3.92 -22.62 -0.64
CA TYR A 450 -2.75 -23.42 -0.29
C TYR A 450 -2.51 -24.50 -1.34
N SER A 451 -1.26 -24.71 -1.75
CA SER A 451 -0.88 -25.62 -2.83
C SER A 451 -1.46 -27.03 -2.69
N ASP A 452 -1.53 -27.55 -1.47
CA ASP A 452 -2.08 -28.88 -1.14
C ASP A 452 -3.29 -28.83 -0.18
N GLY A 453 -3.89 -27.65 0.01
CA GLY A 453 -5.01 -27.47 0.93
C GLY A 453 -4.62 -27.40 2.41
N ARG A 454 -3.35 -27.62 2.76
CA ARG A 454 -2.88 -27.54 4.15
C ARG A 454 -2.55 -26.09 4.50
N ILE A 455 -3.20 -25.59 5.54
CA ILE A 455 -3.00 -24.24 6.07
C ILE A 455 -1.60 -24.14 6.68
N ALA A 456 -0.68 -23.56 5.92
CA ALA A 456 0.66 -23.21 6.36
C ALA A 456 1.18 -22.11 5.43
N PHE A 457 1.88 -21.12 5.99
CA PHE A 457 2.33 -19.96 5.23
C PHE A 457 3.22 -20.39 4.04
N GLY A 458 4.17 -21.30 4.26
CA GLY A 458 5.02 -21.84 3.19
C GLY A 458 4.27 -22.65 2.11
N ARG A 459 3.05 -23.10 2.41
CA ARG A 459 2.15 -23.79 1.46
C ARG A 459 1.21 -22.83 0.73
N ARG A 460 1.09 -21.57 1.18
CA ARG A 460 0.22 -20.57 0.55
C ARG A 460 0.74 -20.23 -0.84
N ASN A 461 -0.18 -20.00 -1.77
CA ASN A 461 0.11 -19.58 -3.13
C ASN A 461 0.52 -18.10 -3.18
N HIS A 462 1.79 -17.80 -2.88
CA HIS A 462 2.32 -16.44 -2.82
C HIS A 462 2.53 -15.79 -4.18
N LEU A 463 2.97 -16.56 -5.17
CA LEU A 463 3.32 -16.04 -6.50
C LEU A 463 2.30 -16.52 -7.55
N MET A 464 1.60 -15.59 -8.19
CA MET A 464 0.53 -15.91 -9.14
C MET A 464 0.97 -16.85 -10.27
N MET A 465 2.03 -16.47 -10.98
CA MET A 465 2.51 -17.26 -12.14
C MET A 465 3.12 -18.60 -11.75
N ALA A 466 3.72 -18.69 -10.56
CA ALA A 466 4.48 -19.86 -10.16
C ALA A 466 3.70 -20.84 -9.29
N GLN A 467 2.65 -20.37 -8.61
CA GLN A 467 1.88 -21.15 -7.64
C GLN A 467 0.37 -21.01 -7.90
N TRP A 468 -0.22 -19.82 -7.73
CA TRP A 468 -1.68 -19.71 -7.68
C TRP A 468 -2.39 -20.14 -8.95
N ILE A 469 -1.96 -19.64 -10.12
CA ILE A 469 -2.57 -19.98 -11.41
C ILE A 469 -2.42 -21.48 -11.70
N PRO A 470 -1.20 -22.06 -11.76
CA PRO A 470 -1.06 -23.48 -12.08
C PRO A 470 -1.73 -24.39 -11.04
N ASN A 471 -1.67 -24.08 -9.74
CA ASN A 471 -2.31 -24.89 -8.71
C ASN A 471 -3.84 -24.86 -8.82
N ASN A 472 -4.45 -23.70 -9.10
CA ASN A 472 -5.90 -23.59 -9.24
C ASN A 472 -6.42 -24.12 -10.58
N ILE A 473 -5.58 -24.14 -11.64
CA ILE A 473 -5.87 -24.90 -12.87
C ILE A 473 -5.84 -26.40 -12.58
N GLN A 474 -4.78 -26.89 -11.94
CA GLN A 474 -4.62 -28.31 -11.63
C GLN A 474 -5.75 -28.83 -10.73
N LYS A 475 -6.22 -28.01 -9.78
CA LYS A 475 -7.35 -28.34 -8.91
C LYS A 475 -8.71 -28.18 -9.59
N GLY A 476 -8.76 -27.63 -10.80
CA GLY A 476 -9.99 -27.47 -11.57
C GLY A 476 -10.88 -26.32 -11.09
N PHE A 477 -10.34 -25.32 -10.39
CA PHE A 477 -11.10 -24.13 -9.96
C PHE A 477 -11.17 -23.06 -11.05
N VAL A 478 -10.16 -23.01 -11.91
CA VAL A 478 -10.09 -22.10 -13.05
C VAL A 478 -9.52 -22.80 -14.27
N ARG A 479 -9.77 -22.27 -15.46
CA ARG A 479 -9.16 -22.71 -16.72
C ARG A 479 -8.59 -21.50 -17.45
N ASP A 480 -7.40 -21.60 -18.02
CA ASP A 480 -6.89 -20.54 -18.90
C ASP A 480 -7.69 -20.50 -20.21
N ILE A 481 -8.21 -19.33 -20.56
CA ILE A 481 -8.98 -19.09 -21.79
C ILE A 481 -8.31 -18.04 -22.69
N THR A 482 -7.07 -17.66 -22.38
CA THR A 482 -6.39 -16.56 -23.06
C THR A 482 -6.18 -16.87 -24.54
N GLU A 483 -5.81 -18.11 -24.89
CA GLU A 483 -5.66 -18.54 -26.28
C GLU A 483 -7.01 -18.66 -27.00
N GLU A 484 -8.04 -19.14 -26.29
CA GLU A 484 -9.42 -19.24 -26.81
C GLU A 484 -10.01 -17.86 -27.14
N VAL A 485 -9.76 -16.86 -26.30
CA VAL A 485 -10.25 -15.49 -26.48
C VAL A 485 -9.34 -14.68 -27.41
N GLY A 486 -8.04 -14.86 -27.31
CA GLY A 486 -7.03 -14.07 -28.01
C GLY A 486 -6.73 -14.54 -29.44
N GLY A 487 -6.82 -15.84 -29.70
CA GLY A 487 -6.44 -16.42 -31.00
C GLY A 487 -5.00 -16.12 -31.40
N ASP A 488 -4.80 -15.66 -32.64
CA ASP A 488 -3.51 -15.25 -33.22
C ASP A 488 -2.87 -14.02 -32.56
N ARG A 489 -3.57 -13.34 -31.65
CA ARG A 489 -3.08 -12.14 -30.94
C ARG A 489 -2.32 -12.45 -29.67
N VAL A 490 -2.25 -13.71 -29.26
CA VAL A 490 -1.64 -14.12 -27.99
C VAL A 490 -0.11 -14.05 -28.07
N GLU A 491 0.49 -13.53 -27.00
CA GLU A 491 1.93 -13.60 -26.76
C GLU A 491 2.22 -14.36 -25.47
N TRP A 492 3.33 -15.09 -25.46
CA TRP A 492 3.79 -15.82 -24.28
C TRP A 492 4.82 -15.01 -23.52
N VAL A 493 4.58 -14.79 -22.23
CA VAL A 493 5.50 -14.08 -21.36
C VAL A 493 6.05 -14.99 -20.27
N GLU A 494 7.30 -14.72 -19.86
CA GLU A 494 8.02 -15.60 -18.93
C GLU A 494 8.42 -14.88 -17.64
N LYS A 495 8.52 -15.65 -16.55
CA LYS A 495 9.15 -15.22 -15.31
C LYS A 495 10.03 -16.34 -14.76
N THR A 496 11.27 -16.02 -14.45
CA THR A 496 12.23 -16.94 -13.84
C THR A 496 12.47 -16.57 -12.39
N VAL A 497 12.28 -17.55 -11.49
CA VAL A 497 12.73 -17.46 -10.10
C VAL A 497 13.93 -18.40 -9.94
N SER A 498 15.11 -17.80 -9.85
CA SER A 498 16.37 -18.49 -9.55
C SER A 498 16.84 -18.19 -8.12
N PRO A 499 17.74 -19.02 -7.54
CA PRO A 499 18.34 -18.74 -6.23
C PRO A 499 18.91 -17.31 -6.12
N THR A 500 19.62 -16.86 -7.16
CA THR A 500 20.20 -15.51 -7.22
C THR A 500 19.12 -14.42 -7.25
N SER A 501 18.11 -14.57 -8.14
CA SER A 501 17.03 -13.57 -8.23
C SER A 501 16.18 -13.50 -6.96
N TRP A 502 16.04 -14.63 -6.26
CA TRP A 502 15.28 -14.71 -5.01
C TRP A 502 16.06 -14.10 -3.84
N ALA A 503 17.36 -14.37 -3.74
CA ALA A 503 18.22 -13.77 -2.71
C ALA A 503 18.32 -12.25 -2.86
N GLN A 504 18.33 -11.74 -4.10
CA GLN A 504 18.46 -10.31 -4.42
C GLN A 504 17.11 -9.64 -4.72
N ARG A 505 16.00 -10.30 -4.39
CA ARG A 505 14.66 -9.86 -4.78
C ARG A 505 14.35 -8.46 -4.23
N ARG A 506 13.53 -7.71 -4.96
CA ARG A 506 13.04 -6.37 -4.56
C ARG A 506 11.52 -6.32 -4.57
N GLY A 507 10.96 -5.53 -3.64
CA GLY A 507 9.53 -5.21 -3.62
C GLY A 507 8.62 -6.35 -3.15
N VAL A 508 9.18 -7.40 -2.55
CA VAL A 508 8.44 -8.39 -1.75
C VAL A 508 9.36 -8.98 -0.69
N ASP A 509 8.87 -9.09 0.54
CA ASP A 509 9.59 -9.72 1.64
C ASP A 509 8.77 -10.90 2.16
N LEU A 510 9.03 -12.09 1.58
CA LEU A 510 8.34 -13.33 1.94
C LEU A 510 9.28 -14.22 2.77
N PRO A 511 8.92 -14.59 4.01
CA PRO A 511 9.73 -15.45 4.87
C PRO A 511 9.60 -16.93 4.48
N LEU A 512 9.86 -17.26 3.22
CA LEU A 512 9.85 -18.63 2.70
C LEU A 512 11.18 -19.33 2.96
N ARG A 513 11.12 -20.60 3.36
CA ARG A 513 12.30 -21.48 3.38
C ARG A 513 12.75 -21.79 1.96
N ALA A 514 14.01 -22.16 1.78
CA ALA A 514 14.58 -22.39 0.45
C ALA A 514 13.80 -23.43 -0.36
N GLU A 515 13.25 -24.45 0.31
CA GLU A 515 12.47 -25.54 -0.31
C GLU A 515 11.04 -25.11 -0.69
N GLU A 516 10.55 -24.02 -0.11
CA GLU A 516 9.21 -23.47 -0.36
C GLU A 516 9.20 -22.46 -1.52
N VAL A 517 10.38 -22.01 -1.94
CA VAL A 517 10.51 -21.08 -3.07
C VAL A 517 10.22 -21.81 -4.37
N PRO A 518 9.23 -21.36 -5.17
CA PRO A 518 8.86 -22.03 -6.42
C PRO A 518 9.87 -21.72 -7.54
N MET A 519 11.02 -22.37 -7.49
CA MET A 519 12.12 -22.15 -8.45
C MET A 519 11.72 -22.56 -9.88
N GLY A 520 12.41 -21.93 -10.84
CA GLY A 520 12.33 -22.22 -12.27
C GLY A 520 11.61 -21.14 -13.09
N THR A 521 11.51 -21.40 -14.38
CA THR A 521 10.84 -20.53 -15.35
C THR A 521 9.37 -20.91 -15.48
N ARG A 522 8.49 -19.91 -15.58
CA ARG A 522 7.05 -20.08 -15.81
C ARG A 522 6.63 -19.22 -16.97
N ARG A 523 5.83 -19.79 -17.87
CA ARG A 523 5.27 -19.11 -19.04
C ARG A 523 3.79 -18.86 -18.80
N LEU A 524 3.28 -17.73 -19.25
CA LEU A 524 1.86 -17.37 -19.17
C LEU A 524 1.43 -16.73 -20.49
N PRO A 525 0.33 -17.18 -21.13
CA PRO A 525 -0.18 -16.50 -22.31
C PRO A 525 -0.85 -15.19 -21.89
N ILE A 526 -0.66 -14.16 -22.69
CA ILE A 526 -1.35 -12.87 -22.56
C ILE A 526 -1.88 -12.43 -23.91
N VAL A 527 -2.95 -11.63 -23.90
CA VAL A 527 -3.24 -10.75 -25.03
C VAL A 527 -2.55 -9.41 -24.75
N PRO A 528 -1.63 -8.95 -25.62
CA PRO A 528 -0.91 -7.69 -25.45
C PRO A 528 -1.87 -6.51 -25.26
N ILE A 529 -1.48 -5.53 -24.44
CA ILE A 529 -2.38 -4.44 -24.06
C ILE A 529 -2.86 -3.60 -25.26
N GLU A 530 -2.05 -3.49 -26.30
CA GLU A 530 -2.36 -2.78 -27.54
C GLU A 530 -3.42 -3.50 -28.38
N ARG A 531 -3.43 -4.85 -28.32
CA ARG A 531 -4.37 -5.72 -29.07
C ARG A 531 -5.59 -6.12 -28.26
N PHE A 532 -5.57 -5.90 -26.95
CA PHE A 532 -6.66 -6.29 -26.05
C PHE A 532 -8.04 -5.71 -26.43
N PRO A 533 -8.18 -4.45 -26.90
CA PRO A 533 -9.48 -3.92 -27.30
C PRO A 533 -10.18 -4.76 -28.38
N GLU A 534 -9.43 -5.44 -29.25
CA GLU A 534 -9.97 -6.24 -30.36
C GLU A 534 -10.64 -7.55 -29.92
N VAL A 535 -10.38 -8.00 -28.69
CA VAL A 535 -10.86 -9.30 -28.20
C VAL A 535 -11.86 -9.17 -27.05
N MET A 536 -12.13 -7.94 -26.60
CA MET A 536 -12.96 -7.69 -25.41
C MET A 536 -14.36 -8.33 -25.52
N ASP A 537 -14.99 -8.26 -26.69
CA ASP A 537 -16.35 -8.79 -26.89
C ASP A 537 -16.43 -10.32 -26.79
N ARG A 538 -15.30 -11.01 -26.96
CA ARG A 538 -15.18 -12.46 -26.83
C ARG A 538 -15.04 -12.93 -25.38
N ILE A 539 -14.87 -12.01 -24.42
CA ILE A 539 -14.69 -12.36 -23.01
C ILE A 539 -16.04 -12.84 -22.43
N PRO A 540 -16.10 -14.08 -21.91
CA PRO A 540 -17.32 -14.61 -21.29
C PRO A 540 -17.58 -13.95 -19.93
N ASP A 541 -18.85 -13.89 -19.53
CA ASP A 541 -19.22 -13.37 -18.22
C ASP A 541 -18.63 -14.22 -17.09
N GLY A 542 -18.17 -13.54 -16.04
CA GLY A 542 -17.51 -14.17 -14.90
C GLY A 542 -16.03 -14.51 -15.12
N ALA A 543 -15.46 -14.25 -16.31
CA ALA A 543 -14.03 -14.43 -16.54
C ALA A 543 -13.20 -13.57 -15.57
N LEU A 544 -12.08 -14.11 -15.10
CA LEU A 544 -11.05 -13.38 -14.39
C LEU A 544 -10.09 -12.74 -15.39
N LEU A 545 -9.85 -11.44 -15.20
CA LEU A 545 -8.85 -10.68 -15.93
C LEU A 545 -7.67 -10.41 -15.01
N LEU A 546 -6.48 -10.86 -15.40
CA LEU A 546 -5.24 -10.69 -14.65
C LEU A 546 -4.35 -9.68 -15.37
N VAL A 547 -3.87 -8.66 -14.63
CA VAL A 547 -2.97 -7.62 -15.15
C VAL A 547 -1.53 -8.10 -15.08
N VAL A 548 -0.93 -8.34 -16.25
CA VAL A 548 0.44 -8.85 -16.37
C VAL A 548 1.38 -7.73 -16.79
N ARG A 549 2.41 -7.46 -15.98
CA ARG A 549 3.39 -6.40 -16.23
C ARG A 549 4.54 -6.87 -17.11
N THR A 550 5.30 -5.92 -17.66
CA THR A 550 6.60 -6.19 -18.27
C THR A 550 7.58 -6.78 -17.26
N GLU A 551 8.56 -7.53 -17.75
CA GLU A 551 9.49 -8.23 -16.87
C GLU A 551 10.46 -7.29 -16.17
N ILE A 552 10.71 -7.54 -14.88
CA ILE A 552 11.78 -6.91 -14.11
C ILE A 552 12.57 -8.03 -13.43
N PRO A 553 13.89 -8.19 -13.73
CA PRO A 553 14.66 -9.37 -13.31
C PRO A 553 14.55 -9.71 -11.82
N LEU A 554 14.74 -8.73 -10.93
CA LEU A 554 14.75 -8.92 -9.48
C LEU A 554 13.36 -8.81 -8.80
N ARG A 555 12.26 -8.69 -9.56
CA ARG A 555 10.90 -8.78 -8.99
C ARG A 555 10.34 -10.17 -9.25
N PRO A 556 10.01 -10.98 -8.23
CA PRO A 556 9.65 -12.38 -8.44
C PRO A 556 8.25 -12.62 -9.05
N TYR A 557 7.49 -11.55 -9.35
CA TYR A 557 6.14 -11.63 -9.89
C TYR A 557 5.92 -10.62 -11.03
N ARG A 558 5.01 -10.93 -11.95
CA ARG A 558 4.55 -10.02 -13.02
C ARG A 558 3.05 -9.71 -12.95
N VAL A 559 2.23 -10.61 -12.38
CA VAL A 559 0.81 -10.36 -12.14
C VAL A 559 0.68 -9.42 -10.95
N THR A 560 -0.05 -8.32 -11.13
CA THR A 560 -0.14 -7.26 -10.10
C THR A 560 -1.55 -6.95 -9.64
N HIS A 561 -2.56 -7.42 -10.39
CA HIS A 561 -3.95 -7.11 -10.12
C HIS A 561 -4.86 -8.10 -10.84
N LEU A 562 -6.06 -8.32 -10.32
CA LEU A 562 -7.08 -9.18 -10.91
C LEU A 562 -8.49 -8.73 -10.55
N GLY A 563 -9.47 -9.19 -11.31
CA GLY A 563 -10.89 -8.99 -11.04
C GLY A 563 -11.78 -9.78 -12.00
N PHE A 564 -13.09 -9.76 -11.75
CA PHE A 564 -14.07 -10.43 -12.59
C PHE A 564 -14.59 -9.50 -13.68
N VAL A 565 -14.81 -10.02 -14.87
CA VAL A 565 -15.43 -9.30 -15.99
C VAL A 565 -16.89 -9.70 -16.09
N PHE A 566 -17.79 -8.71 -16.10
CA PHE A 566 -19.22 -8.91 -16.29
C PHE A 566 -19.78 -7.91 -17.28
N ARG A 567 -20.70 -8.37 -18.11
CA ARG A 567 -21.49 -7.54 -19.01
C ARG A 567 -22.68 -6.92 -18.29
N LYS A 568 -22.94 -5.66 -18.58
CA LYS A 568 -24.08 -4.89 -18.06
C LYS A 568 -24.63 -4.04 -19.19
N GLY A 569 -25.79 -4.44 -19.72
CA GLY A 569 -26.27 -3.94 -20.99
C GLY A 569 -25.21 -4.17 -22.07
N ASP A 570 -24.91 -3.14 -22.86
CA ASP A 570 -23.98 -3.24 -24.00
C ASP A 570 -22.51 -3.02 -23.63
N ALA A 571 -22.16 -3.02 -22.34
CA ALA A 571 -20.81 -2.71 -21.89
C ALA A 571 -20.22 -3.75 -20.93
N LEU A 572 -18.91 -3.96 -21.04
CA LEU A 572 -18.12 -4.78 -20.13
C LEU A 572 -17.60 -3.97 -18.96
N TYR A 573 -17.73 -4.53 -17.77
CA TYR A 573 -17.22 -3.98 -16.52
C TYR A 573 -16.24 -4.96 -15.87
N LEU A 574 -15.11 -4.43 -15.40
CA LEU A 574 -14.25 -5.12 -14.47
C LEU A 574 -14.75 -4.81 -13.05
N ARG A 575 -15.22 -5.83 -12.32
CA ARG A 575 -15.44 -5.73 -10.88
C ARG A 575 -14.19 -6.20 -10.14
N HIS A 576 -13.55 -5.28 -9.42
CA HIS A 576 -12.28 -5.56 -8.74
C HIS A 576 -12.12 -4.73 -7.46
N ALA A 577 -11.39 -5.28 -6.49
CA ALA A 577 -10.90 -4.52 -5.33
C ALA A 577 -9.73 -3.65 -5.78
N ALA A 578 -9.84 -2.32 -5.67
CA ALA A 578 -8.84 -1.40 -6.19
C ALA A 578 -8.33 -0.44 -5.12
N LYS A 579 -7.02 -0.47 -4.85
CA LYS A 579 -6.37 0.48 -3.95
C LYS A 579 -6.32 1.88 -4.55
N ALA A 580 -5.66 2.02 -5.69
CA ALA A 580 -5.41 3.31 -6.33
C ALA A 580 -6.70 3.90 -6.91
N GLY A 581 -7.07 5.10 -6.43
CA GLY A 581 -8.20 5.88 -6.94
C GLY A 581 -9.58 5.50 -6.39
N TYR A 582 -9.73 4.36 -5.71
CA TYR A 582 -11.04 3.90 -5.20
C TYR A 582 -11.04 3.47 -3.73
N GLY A 583 -9.99 2.78 -3.26
CA GLY A 583 -9.90 2.26 -1.89
C GLY A 583 -10.96 1.21 -1.54
N ARG A 584 -11.59 0.56 -2.52
CA ARG A 584 -12.71 -0.38 -2.32
C ARG A 584 -12.95 -1.27 -3.55
N VAL A 585 -13.87 -2.22 -3.45
CA VAL A 585 -14.39 -2.97 -4.60
C VAL A 585 -15.32 -2.11 -5.43
N VAL A 586 -15.02 -2.00 -6.72
CA VAL A 586 -15.74 -1.15 -7.67
C VAL A 586 -16.04 -1.89 -8.97
N ASP A 587 -17.05 -1.39 -9.70
CA ASP A 587 -17.27 -1.71 -11.10
C ASP A 587 -16.64 -0.59 -11.95
N GLU A 588 -15.60 -0.91 -12.72
CA GLU A 588 -14.97 0.02 -13.67
C GLU A 588 -15.27 -0.45 -15.10
N ARG A 589 -15.65 0.46 -16.01
CA ARG A 589 -15.79 0.10 -17.44
C ARG A 589 -14.47 -0.48 -17.94
N LEU A 590 -14.50 -1.69 -18.50
CA LEU A 590 -13.29 -2.42 -18.90
C LEU A 590 -12.47 -1.63 -19.92
N GLU A 591 -13.14 -0.96 -20.84
CA GLU A 591 -12.52 -0.10 -21.86
C GLU A 591 -11.71 1.05 -21.24
N THR A 592 -12.25 1.70 -20.20
CA THR A 592 -11.58 2.76 -19.44
C THR A 592 -10.38 2.19 -18.68
N PHE A 593 -10.56 1.03 -18.05
CA PHE A 593 -9.50 0.34 -17.32
C PHE A 593 -8.31 0.00 -18.21
N VAL A 594 -8.56 -0.55 -19.41
CA VAL A 594 -7.55 -0.92 -20.40
C VAL A 594 -6.83 0.33 -20.89
N ARG A 595 -7.56 1.38 -21.31
CA ARG A 595 -6.96 2.65 -21.77
C ARG A 595 -6.10 3.33 -20.71
N ARG A 596 -6.51 3.31 -19.44
CA ARG A 596 -5.72 3.84 -18.32
C ARG A 596 -4.42 3.06 -18.16
N ASN A 597 -4.49 1.74 -18.18
CA ASN A 597 -3.31 0.88 -18.03
C ASN A 597 -2.33 1.01 -19.23
N ALA A 598 -2.84 1.21 -20.45
CA ALA A 598 -2.02 1.41 -21.65
C ALA A 598 -1.17 2.68 -21.59
N LYS A 599 -1.59 3.68 -20.78
CA LYS A 599 -0.86 4.94 -20.56
C LYS A 599 0.12 4.88 -19.39
N TYR A 600 0.10 3.84 -18.56
CA TYR A 600 0.92 3.76 -17.36
C TYR A 600 2.39 3.44 -17.70
N ARG A 601 3.33 4.28 -17.27
CA ARG A 601 4.75 4.19 -17.69
C ARG A 601 5.73 3.68 -16.61
N LYS A 602 5.41 3.79 -15.32
CA LYS A 602 6.35 3.43 -14.22
C LYS A 602 6.70 1.93 -14.18
N TRP A 603 5.71 1.07 -14.43
CA TRP A 603 5.89 -0.35 -14.66
C TRP A 603 4.84 -0.78 -15.69
N PRO A 604 5.16 -0.76 -16.99
CA PRO A 604 4.18 -0.96 -18.05
C PRO A 604 3.42 -2.28 -17.92
N VAL A 605 2.15 -2.28 -18.31
CA VAL A 605 1.37 -3.51 -18.47
C VAL A 605 1.76 -4.12 -19.82
N ALA A 606 2.21 -5.37 -19.82
CA ALA A 606 2.50 -6.11 -21.05
C ALA A 606 1.19 -6.55 -21.73
N GLY A 607 0.21 -6.99 -20.93
CA GLY A 607 -1.08 -7.41 -21.42
C GLY A 607 -1.91 -8.04 -20.32
N PHE A 608 -2.92 -8.80 -20.73
CA PHE A 608 -3.85 -9.44 -19.82
C PHE A 608 -3.92 -10.95 -20.06
N ASN A 609 -3.91 -11.71 -18.98
CA ASN A 609 -4.24 -13.13 -18.99
C ASN A 609 -5.71 -13.30 -18.55
N LEU A 610 -6.41 -14.27 -19.13
CA LEU A 610 -7.82 -14.52 -18.88
C LEU A 610 -8.03 -15.94 -18.36
N LEU A 611 -8.69 -16.05 -17.21
CA LEU A 611 -9.05 -17.34 -16.62
C LEU A 611 -10.57 -17.45 -16.49
N LEU A 612 -11.14 -18.62 -16.73
CA LEU A 612 -12.55 -18.91 -16.51
C LEU A 612 -12.75 -19.70 -15.20
N PRO A 613 -13.46 -19.14 -14.20
CA PRO A 613 -13.90 -19.90 -13.04
C PRO A 613 -14.75 -21.11 -13.40
N LEU A 614 -14.54 -22.24 -12.72
CA LEU A 614 -15.26 -23.49 -12.95
C LEU A 614 -16.06 -23.93 -11.70
N PRO A 615 -17.22 -24.59 -11.89
CA PRO A 615 -17.97 -25.20 -10.79
C PRO A 615 -17.29 -26.49 -10.27
N ARG A 616 -17.36 -26.70 -8.95
CA ARG A 616 -16.74 -27.84 -8.22
C ARG A 616 -17.11 -29.22 -8.76
N SER A 617 -18.28 -29.39 -9.40
CA SER A 617 -18.69 -30.65 -10.02
C SER A 617 -17.75 -31.14 -11.14
N ARG A 618 -16.98 -30.23 -11.77
CA ARG A 618 -15.93 -30.57 -12.74
C ARG A 618 -14.55 -30.81 -12.11
N ALA A 619 -14.28 -30.28 -10.92
CA ALA A 619 -13.03 -30.49 -10.17
C ALA A 619 -12.92 -31.91 -9.58
N VAL A 620 -14.06 -32.52 -9.19
CA VAL A 620 -14.13 -33.89 -8.67
C VAL A 620 -13.99 -34.94 -9.78
N THR A 621 -14.48 -34.66 -10.99
CA THR A 621 -14.37 -35.57 -12.15
C THR A 621 -12.93 -35.68 -12.67
N ALA A 622 -12.14 -34.60 -12.62
CA ALA A 622 -10.72 -34.63 -12.99
C ALA A 622 -9.84 -35.46 -12.03
N ARG A 623 -10.20 -35.52 -10.73
CA ARG A 623 -9.50 -36.37 -9.74
C ARG A 623 -9.83 -37.86 -9.90
N ARG A 624 -11.06 -38.20 -10.30
CA ARG A 624 -11.46 -39.61 -10.55
C ARG A 624 -10.77 -40.19 -11.78
N SER A 625 -10.71 -39.45 -12.90
CA SER A 625 -10.02 -39.94 -14.11
C SER A 625 -8.51 -40.13 -13.93
N SER A 626 -7.85 -39.35 -13.06
CA SER A 626 -6.43 -39.54 -12.74
C SER A 626 -6.16 -40.69 -11.78
N ALA A 627 -7.10 -41.00 -10.88
CA ALA A 627 -6.99 -42.12 -9.94
C ALA A 627 -7.28 -43.46 -10.64
N ASP A 628 -8.28 -43.50 -11.53
CA ASP A 628 -8.64 -44.72 -12.28
C ASP A 628 -7.54 -45.10 -13.29
N SER A 629 -6.92 -44.11 -13.94
CA SER A 629 -5.78 -44.34 -14.86
C SER A 629 -4.43 -44.64 -14.17
N ALA A 630 -4.35 -44.42 -12.86
CA ALA A 630 -3.22 -44.88 -12.03
C ALA A 630 -3.48 -46.28 -11.46
N GLY A 631 -4.73 -46.61 -11.14
CA GLY A 631 -5.16 -47.96 -10.73
C GLY A 631 -5.03 -49.00 -11.85
N GLU A 632 -5.43 -48.67 -13.08
CA GLU A 632 -5.28 -49.57 -14.24
C GLU A 632 -3.82 -49.82 -14.66
N ARG A 633 -2.91 -48.91 -14.33
CA ARG A 633 -1.45 -49.07 -14.56
C ARG A 633 -0.72 -49.82 -13.45
N ALA A 634 -1.34 -49.99 -12.29
CA ALA A 634 -0.83 -50.81 -11.20
C ALA A 634 -1.39 -52.24 -11.23
N ALA A 635 -2.43 -52.49 -12.02
CA ALA A 635 -3.09 -53.79 -12.19
C ALA A 635 -2.81 -54.47 -13.55
N ARG A 636 -1.95 -53.88 -14.39
CA ARG A 636 -1.34 -54.48 -15.58
C ARG A 636 0.16 -54.52 -15.37
#